data_AF-A0A967AKL7-F1
#
_entry.id   AF-A0A967AKL7-F1
#
_cell.length_a   1.000
_cell.length_b   1.000
_cell.length_c   1.000
_cell.angle_alpha   90.00
_cell.angle_beta   90.00
_cell.angle_gamma   90.00
#
_symmetry.space_group_name_H-M   'P 1'
#
loop_
_entity.id
_entity.type
_entity.pdbx_description
1 polymer ?
#
loop_
_entity_poly.entity_id
_entity_poly.type
_entity_poly.pdbx_seq_one_letter_code
_entity_poly.pdbx_strand_id
1 'polypeptide(L)'
;MPTTTELALLAGASYRDTRADLNRFPIPPNWSVVSLVPQDSSTGFEASVYRNPMTNDIVISYAGTNPDDSIVPLPGPDNTANIQLATGFGSVQLLQAAVYYLQIQADNPGATITFTGHSLGGGLAALMSVFFGKQAVTFDQAPFANSAELNLLTPDVAANLKTELEGRGYSAAALQGLTDFITLRAALPLGEIPNSSLVTSINVQGEFLSGVPWNIPDRIGQSSYIPTHAPGVTGFDLHSQALLTAFLQSMQTASPQHALNDVTFKLTDLMGMIFNKSLYDRSTGTDNTTQENFLERLVRHEAGIGTTLPADQMVTRFTRDLWKLVQDGGLTMADDSFEAVKLVSQTLIAFAMQKYYTETPASAGYNQELFTDLSVDGTGSGGIRFDRADVATSLRDTKGYDLYFHDYLANAFSSSDRERIELLLPVLRDWYVQAGAGGMEATDTQNRGAFLLGGYRADILTGGVQTDLLVGHGGDDRLDGGGGDDTFLGGVGFDTYYYSSGDGQDRIEDSDARGAILVNGELLTGGVMKAGHTDWVSADGTMTYAMVGTDLVVRLDGVTVLTINENFESGQFGIRLIDRSADPTAAPPVVDYTNAYSTIVIFASSEQSGSVVLGGFGDDSVNYVIHGYEGEEDWHFNQGNLGNNQVLTGRGDDVVFTANGHDRISGGEGNDILWAGDGDDVVQGDEGDDVLKAGRGRDFLDGGVGNDIVLSGPGKDVVFGSGGADLLYGDGLTPDVGGEFGVGASVGDASLMDDDYLDGGAGADWLFGFLGDDVLLGGDGTDYLFGDTVPEDSPSVHTLYTSATFYYGLVAFESSDYWFSTVEGGADYLEGGDGNDMLRGDGGNDVLLGGDQNDELIGDDGDVGQVQQGDDLLDGGDGDDLLFGGGGADILIGGEGRDQLIGDYVNGPRLDDGQDILDGGGGDDLLIGGGGDDILNGGGDNDELQGGKGFDTLYGGSGNDRLYGEEEDDRLFGDEGDDGLDGGEGNDVLAGDGGNDQLIGGAGFDELLGGDGADILSGGDG
;
A
#
# COMPACT_ATOMS: atom_id res chain seq x y z
N MET A 1 62.04 5.34 9.25
CA MET A 1 61.15 6.40 9.76
C MET A 1 59.79 5.76 9.99
N PRO A 2 59.27 5.80 11.21
CA PRO A 2 57.95 5.27 11.55
C PRO A 2 56.85 5.99 10.78
N THR A 3 55.75 5.30 10.47
CA THR A 3 54.55 5.95 9.93
C THR A 3 53.82 6.72 11.03
N THR A 4 52.94 7.66 10.63
CA THR A 4 52.12 8.43 11.57
C THR A 4 51.24 7.52 12.43
N THR A 5 50.62 6.48 11.86
CA THR A 5 49.80 5.52 12.62
C THR A 5 50.63 4.69 13.59
N GLU A 6 51.83 4.26 13.20
CA GLU A 6 52.75 3.59 14.14
C GLU A 6 53.08 4.50 15.32
N LEU A 7 53.36 5.78 15.09
CA LEU A 7 53.62 6.74 16.16
C LEU A 7 52.39 6.95 17.05
N ALA A 8 51.17 7.00 16.49
CA ALA A 8 49.93 7.14 17.25
C ALA A 8 49.69 5.92 18.17
N LEU A 9 49.92 4.72 17.66
CA LEU A 9 49.84 3.48 18.45
C LEU A 9 50.91 3.46 19.56
N LEU A 10 52.13 3.89 19.28
CA LEU A 10 53.21 3.96 20.28
C LEU A 10 52.95 5.03 21.35
N ALA A 11 52.38 6.17 20.96
CA ALA A 11 51.92 7.22 21.89
C ALA A 11 50.89 6.66 22.87
N GLY A 12 49.86 5.96 22.36
CA GLY A 12 48.89 5.30 23.23
C GLY A 12 49.46 4.12 24.03
N ALA A 13 50.45 3.40 23.49
CA ALA A 13 51.08 2.29 24.20
C ALA A 13 51.95 2.70 25.40
N SER A 14 52.17 4.01 25.58
CA SER A 14 52.98 4.58 26.65
C SER A 14 52.22 4.74 27.97
N TYR A 15 50.88 4.75 27.93
CA TYR A 15 50.00 4.74 29.11
C TYR A 15 49.97 3.33 29.72
N ARG A 16 50.96 3.00 30.58
CA ARG A 16 51.23 1.65 31.09
C ARG A 16 50.64 1.38 32.45
N ASP A 17 50.76 2.31 33.38
CA ASP A 17 50.24 2.17 34.74
C ASP A 17 48.84 2.80 34.89
N THR A 18 48.47 3.69 33.97
CA THR A 18 47.18 4.38 33.83
C THR A 18 46.18 3.62 32.94
N ARG A 19 46.00 2.31 33.17
CA ARG A 19 45.43 1.36 32.19
C ARG A 19 43.95 1.52 31.81
N ALA A 20 43.15 2.38 32.43
CA ALA A 20 41.69 2.28 32.34
C ALA A 20 41.03 3.08 31.19
N ASP A 21 41.82 3.71 30.30
CA ASP A 21 41.34 4.89 29.56
C ASP A 21 41.33 4.76 28.03
N LEU A 22 40.58 5.67 27.39
CA LEU A 22 40.48 5.93 25.94
C LEU A 22 41.82 6.27 25.26
N ASN A 23 42.94 6.20 25.98
CA ASN A 23 44.27 6.64 25.56
C ASN A 23 45.31 5.53 25.46
N ARG A 24 44.95 4.27 25.74
CA ARG A 24 45.91 3.17 25.77
C ARG A 24 45.81 2.25 24.56
N PHE A 25 46.98 1.86 24.02
CA PHE A 25 47.08 0.87 22.95
C PHE A 25 48.09 -0.25 23.19
N PRO A 26 47.95 -1.40 22.50
CA PRO A 26 49.04 -2.34 22.37
C PRO A 26 50.14 -1.81 21.45
N ILE A 27 51.30 -2.47 21.50
CA ILE A 27 52.45 -2.13 20.65
C ILE A 27 52.25 -2.70 19.25
N PRO A 28 52.52 -1.94 18.18
CA PRO A 28 52.47 -2.43 16.80
C PRO A 28 53.44 -3.60 16.54
N PRO A 29 53.13 -4.54 15.61
CA PRO A 29 53.81 -5.84 15.50
C PRO A 29 55.33 -5.79 15.24
N ASN A 30 55.81 -4.71 14.61
CA ASN A 30 57.23 -4.51 14.28
C ASN A 30 58.01 -3.73 15.35
N TRP A 31 57.38 -3.44 16.48
CA TRP A 31 57.95 -2.63 17.54
C TRP A 31 58.03 -3.43 18.84
N SER A 32 59.05 -3.15 19.64
CA SER A 32 59.24 -3.78 20.94
C SER A 32 59.68 -2.75 21.97
N VAL A 33 59.23 -2.90 23.22
CA VAL A 33 59.72 -2.06 24.32
C VAL A 33 61.17 -2.44 24.63
N VAL A 34 62.04 -1.45 24.69
CA VAL A 34 63.44 -1.62 25.12
C VAL A 34 63.74 -0.93 26.44
N SER A 35 62.94 0.06 26.83
CA SER A 35 63.01 0.72 28.13
C SER A 35 61.64 1.27 28.50
N LEU A 36 61.32 1.30 29.79
CA LEU A 36 60.09 1.86 30.32
C LEU A 36 60.37 2.58 31.65
N VAL A 37 59.67 3.69 31.85
CA VAL A 37 59.62 4.43 33.11
C VAL A 37 58.19 4.31 33.62
N PRO A 38 57.94 3.54 34.70
CA PRO A 38 56.64 3.47 35.35
C PRO A 38 56.21 4.86 35.83
N GLN A 39 54.91 5.07 36.01
CA GLN A 39 54.40 6.36 36.45
C GLN A 39 54.96 6.75 37.83
N ASP A 40 55.62 7.90 37.90
CA ASP A 40 56.06 8.49 39.16
C ASP A 40 54.87 9.18 39.84
N SER A 41 54.28 8.57 40.87
CA SER A 41 53.13 9.14 41.61
C SER A 41 53.33 10.57 42.15
N SER A 42 54.58 11.05 42.27
CA SER A 42 54.87 12.40 42.77
C SER A 42 54.99 13.45 41.67
N THR A 43 55.40 13.05 40.47
CA THR A 43 55.60 13.98 39.34
C THR A 43 54.67 13.73 38.18
N GLY A 44 54.03 12.57 38.10
CA GLY A 44 53.18 12.09 37.01
C GLY A 44 53.94 11.52 35.81
N PHE A 45 55.27 11.65 35.78
CA PHE A 45 56.08 11.28 34.61
C PHE A 45 56.01 9.78 34.30
N GLU A 46 55.65 9.47 33.07
CA GLU A 46 55.61 8.11 32.51
C GLU A 46 56.10 8.15 31.06
N ALA A 47 56.96 7.20 30.68
CA ALA A 47 57.56 7.18 29.34
C ALA A 47 57.95 5.77 28.92
N SER A 48 57.99 5.53 27.61
CA SER A 48 58.40 4.26 27.02
C SER A 48 59.30 4.47 25.81
N VAL A 49 60.21 3.54 25.59
CA VAL A 49 61.12 3.53 24.44
C VAL A 49 60.86 2.28 23.65
N TYR A 50 60.61 2.49 22.36
CA TYR A 50 60.33 1.44 21.42
C TYR A 50 61.42 1.39 20.35
N ARG A 51 61.74 0.18 19.94
CA ARG A 51 62.71 -0.08 18.89
C ARG A 51 62.06 -0.90 17.80
N ASN A 52 62.25 -0.47 16.57
CA ASN A 52 62.00 -1.29 15.39
C ASN A 52 63.30 -2.05 15.05
N PRO A 53 63.35 -3.37 15.23
CA PRO A 53 64.58 -4.14 15.01
C PRO A 53 64.96 -4.23 13.53
N MET A 54 64.04 -3.95 12.60
CA MET A 54 64.31 -3.98 11.16
C MET A 54 64.96 -2.70 10.66
N THR A 55 64.57 -1.55 11.19
CA THR A 55 65.10 -0.23 10.74
C THR A 55 66.12 0.39 11.69
N ASN A 56 66.28 -0.16 12.90
CA ASN A 56 67.07 0.42 13.99
C ASN A 56 66.58 1.82 14.43
N ASP A 57 65.33 2.16 14.08
CA ASP A 57 64.67 3.38 14.57
C ASP A 57 64.32 3.21 16.06
N ILE A 58 64.52 4.29 16.83
CA ILE A 58 64.11 4.39 18.23
C ILE A 58 63.03 5.47 18.33
N VAL A 59 61.91 5.12 18.97
CA VAL A 59 60.87 6.07 19.33
C VAL A 59 60.86 6.21 20.84
N ILE A 60 61.04 7.43 21.32
CA ILE A 60 60.83 7.78 22.73
C ILE A 60 59.46 8.42 22.82
N SER A 61 58.58 7.79 23.57
CA SER A 61 57.21 8.23 23.73
C SER A 61 56.93 8.58 25.17
N TYR A 62 56.34 9.76 25.40
CA TYR A 62 55.93 10.23 26.72
C TYR A 62 54.42 10.05 26.87
N ALA A 63 53.99 9.51 28.01
CA ALA A 63 52.56 9.42 28.32
C ALA A 63 52.02 10.82 28.64
N GLY A 64 50.71 10.99 28.45
CA GLY A 64 50.02 12.23 28.78
C GLY A 64 49.43 12.22 30.18
N THR A 65 48.46 13.08 30.40
CA THR A 65 47.82 13.29 31.70
C THR A 65 47.06 12.05 32.16
N ASN A 66 47.28 11.64 33.40
CA ASN A 66 46.42 10.68 34.09
C ASN A 66 45.01 11.28 34.30
N PRO A 67 43.92 10.62 33.86
CA PRO A 67 42.57 11.17 34.06
C PRO A 67 42.13 11.19 35.53
N ASP A 68 42.78 10.45 36.42
CA ASP A 68 42.54 10.55 37.87
C ASP A 68 43.13 11.83 38.51
N ASP A 69 43.97 12.58 37.78
CA ASP A 69 44.50 13.85 38.27
C ASP A 69 43.42 14.94 38.28
N SER A 70 43.01 15.35 39.48
CA SER A 70 42.02 16.42 39.64
C SER A 70 42.53 17.74 39.05
N ILE A 71 41.65 18.51 38.40
CA ILE A 71 41.92 19.86 37.90
C ILE A 71 41.67 20.92 38.99
N VAL A 72 40.71 20.64 39.88
CA VAL A 72 40.25 21.52 40.97
C VAL A 72 39.91 20.69 42.22
N PRO A 73 40.15 21.20 43.45
CA PRO A 73 40.64 22.55 43.79
C PRO A 73 42.18 22.69 43.82
N LEU A 74 42.94 21.59 43.79
CA LEU A 74 44.39 21.60 43.65
C LEU A 74 44.78 20.66 42.49
N PRO A 75 45.50 21.15 41.46
CA PRO A 75 45.86 20.31 40.33
C PRO A 75 46.76 19.16 40.75
N GLY A 76 46.49 17.96 40.23
CA GLY A 76 47.38 16.80 40.33
C GLY A 76 48.77 17.06 39.70
N PRO A 77 49.72 16.13 39.86
CA PRO A 77 51.08 16.27 39.33
C PRO A 77 51.15 16.54 37.80
N ASP A 78 50.35 15.85 36.98
CA ASP A 78 50.30 16.05 35.53
C ASP A 78 49.67 17.40 35.17
N ASN A 79 48.57 17.76 35.84
CA ASN A 79 47.94 19.06 35.65
C ASN A 79 48.85 20.23 36.08
N THR A 80 49.66 20.02 37.11
CA THR A 80 50.68 20.99 37.54
C THR A 80 51.75 21.18 36.46
N ALA A 81 52.24 20.08 35.88
CA ALA A 81 53.20 20.13 34.77
C ALA A 81 52.60 20.81 33.52
N ASN A 82 51.35 20.48 33.17
CA ASN A 82 50.61 21.12 32.08
C ASN A 82 50.54 22.64 32.27
N ILE A 83 50.10 23.12 33.44
CA ILE A 83 49.97 24.57 33.71
C ILE A 83 51.33 25.26 33.66
N GLN A 84 52.36 24.69 34.30
CA GLN A 84 53.70 25.28 34.30
C GLN A 84 54.25 25.43 32.88
N LEU A 85 54.25 24.35 32.11
CA LEU A 85 54.82 24.33 30.76
C LEU A 85 54.01 25.19 29.78
N ALA A 86 52.68 25.18 29.89
CA ALA A 86 51.82 26.01 29.05
C ALA A 86 52.00 27.51 29.34
N THR A 87 52.31 27.89 30.59
CA THR A 87 52.57 29.29 30.99
C THR A 87 54.03 29.72 30.84
N GLY A 88 54.89 28.88 30.25
CA GLY A 88 56.29 29.21 29.95
C GLY A 88 57.27 29.00 31.11
N PHE A 89 56.93 28.17 32.08
CA PHE A 89 57.82 27.74 33.16
C PHE A 89 58.26 26.29 32.94
N GLY A 90 59.50 25.96 33.32
CA GLY A 90 59.97 24.57 33.32
C GLY A 90 59.22 23.71 34.33
N SER A 91 59.20 22.40 34.12
CA SER A 91 58.60 21.42 35.03
C SER A 91 59.58 20.29 35.37
N VAL A 92 59.27 19.56 36.44
CA VAL A 92 60.04 18.35 36.82
C VAL A 92 59.93 17.27 35.74
N GLN A 93 58.75 17.12 35.12
CA GLN A 93 58.56 16.17 34.02
C GLN A 93 59.42 16.49 32.79
N LEU A 94 59.60 17.77 32.44
CA LEU A 94 60.50 18.17 31.36
C LEU A 94 61.96 17.80 31.65
N LEU A 95 62.40 17.97 32.90
CA LEU A 95 63.72 17.53 33.32
C LEU A 95 63.86 16.00 33.27
N GLN A 96 62.84 15.26 33.72
CA GLN A 96 62.81 13.80 33.64
C GLN A 96 62.85 13.32 32.18
N ALA A 97 62.10 13.96 31.28
CA ALA A 97 62.14 13.70 29.83
C ALA A 97 63.54 13.91 29.25
N ALA A 98 64.21 15.00 29.61
CA ALA A 98 65.56 15.29 29.14
C ALA A 98 66.61 14.30 29.64
N VAL A 99 66.56 13.95 30.93
CA VAL A 99 67.41 12.92 31.53
C VAL A 99 67.20 11.58 30.82
N TYR A 100 65.94 11.20 30.58
CA TYR A 100 65.60 9.95 29.94
C TYR A 100 66.09 9.89 28.50
N TYR A 101 65.86 10.93 27.69
CA TYR A 101 66.40 11.04 26.34
C TYR A 101 67.92 10.90 26.31
N LEU A 102 68.64 11.64 27.15
CA LEU A 102 70.12 11.62 27.16
C LEU A 102 70.67 10.25 27.54
N GLN A 103 69.99 9.53 28.45
CA GLN A 103 70.34 8.15 28.77
C GLN A 103 70.14 7.23 27.56
N ILE A 104 68.98 7.30 26.91
CA ILE A 104 68.69 6.48 25.73
C ILE A 104 69.63 6.80 24.56
N GLN A 105 69.97 8.07 24.36
CA GLN A 105 70.93 8.48 23.34
C GLN A 105 72.33 7.91 23.62
N ALA A 106 72.77 7.94 24.88
CA ALA A 106 74.07 7.40 25.27
C ALA A 106 74.13 5.87 25.11
N ASP A 107 73.04 5.17 25.44
CA ASP A 107 72.93 3.71 25.34
C ASP A 107 72.81 3.24 23.88
N ASN A 108 72.45 4.12 22.95
CA ASN A 108 72.16 3.78 21.55
C ASN A 108 72.88 4.72 20.56
N PRO A 109 74.23 4.75 20.55
CA PRO A 109 75.00 5.64 19.69
C PRO A 109 74.74 5.33 18.20
N GLY A 110 74.25 6.32 17.46
CA GLY A 110 73.97 6.20 16.02
C GLY A 110 72.55 5.75 15.66
N ALA A 111 71.66 5.53 16.65
CA ALA A 111 70.25 5.33 16.37
C ALA A 111 69.56 6.63 15.93
N THR A 112 68.60 6.52 15.02
CA THR A 112 67.68 7.61 14.70
C THR A 112 66.62 7.65 15.79
N ILE A 113 66.59 8.75 16.55
CA ILE A 113 65.62 8.95 17.66
C ILE A 113 64.53 9.92 17.19
N THR A 114 63.29 9.46 17.27
CA THR A 114 62.07 10.25 17.05
C THR A 114 61.30 10.35 18.36
N PHE A 115 60.73 11.53 18.65
CA PHE A 115 59.84 11.71 19.80
C PHE A 115 58.38 11.58 19.39
N THR A 116 57.55 11.07 20.30
CA THR A 116 56.10 11.09 20.15
C THR A 116 55.42 11.15 21.50
N GLY A 117 54.11 11.34 21.51
CA GLY A 117 53.30 11.42 22.71
C GLY A 117 51.95 12.04 22.42
N HIS A 118 51.02 11.83 23.35
CA HIS A 118 49.68 12.38 23.35
C HIS A 118 49.50 13.40 24.48
N SER A 119 48.68 14.44 24.32
CA SER A 119 48.37 15.40 25.40
C SER A 119 49.63 16.06 25.99
N LEU A 120 49.77 16.07 27.32
CA LEU A 120 50.99 16.46 28.07
C LEU A 120 52.25 15.81 27.49
N GLY A 121 52.21 14.52 27.19
CA GLY A 121 53.33 13.76 26.62
C GLY A 121 53.69 14.21 25.21
N GLY A 122 52.70 14.62 24.42
CA GLY A 122 52.90 15.28 23.13
C GLY A 122 53.60 16.63 23.28
N GLY A 123 53.21 17.42 24.28
CA GLY A 123 53.89 18.68 24.63
C GLY A 123 55.36 18.47 25.03
N LEU A 124 55.63 17.46 25.87
CA LEU A 124 56.99 17.08 26.24
C LEU A 124 57.81 16.63 25.01
N ALA A 125 57.23 15.79 24.16
CA ALA A 125 57.86 15.34 22.92
C ALA A 125 58.27 16.52 22.02
N ALA A 126 57.40 17.51 21.86
CA ALA A 126 57.68 18.68 21.05
C ALA A 126 58.78 19.58 21.64
N LEU A 127 58.77 19.83 22.96
CA LEU A 127 59.85 20.56 23.64
C LEU A 127 61.19 19.84 23.47
N MET A 128 61.20 18.52 23.68
CA MET A 128 62.37 17.68 23.50
C MET A 128 62.88 17.69 22.05
N SER A 129 61.96 17.71 21.08
CA SER A 129 62.25 17.83 19.66
C SER A 129 63.04 19.10 19.34
N VAL A 130 62.52 20.26 19.75
CA VAL A 130 63.13 21.54 19.41
C VAL A 130 64.43 21.77 20.19
N PHE A 131 64.47 21.37 21.46
CA PHE A 131 65.63 21.50 22.33
C PHE A 131 66.82 20.64 21.90
N PHE A 132 66.59 19.46 21.33
CA PHE A 132 67.67 18.54 20.95
C PHE A 132 67.82 18.34 19.43
N GLY A 133 67.05 19.08 18.63
CA GLY A 133 67.11 19.04 17.16
C GLY A 133 66.75 17.67 16.60
N LYS A 134 65.68 17.06 17.11
CA LYS A 134 65.15 15.75 16.67
C LYS A 134 63.79 15.91 16.03
N GLN A 135 63.34 14.88 15.32
CA GLN A 135 61.99 14.82 14.74
C GLN A 135 60.98 14.44 15.83
N ALA A 136 59.79 15.04 15.79
CA ALA A 136 58.66 14.64 16.60
C ALA A 136 57.35 14.64 15.80
N VAL A 137 56.52 13.63 16.04
CA VAL A 137 55.11 13.64 15.65
C VAL A 137 54.28 13.50 16.91
N THR A 138 53.43 14.47 17.18
CA THR A 138 52.67 14.61 18.42
C THR A 138 51.18 14.57 18.13
N PHE A 139 50.40 14.11 19.12
CA PHE A 139 48.96 13.90 18.99
C PHE A 139 48.24 14.69 20.08
N ASP A 140 47.30 15.54 19.70
CA ASP A 140 46.61 16.48 20.59
C ASP A 140 47.56 17.11 21.63
N GLN A 141 48.65 17.66 21.12
CA GLN A 141 49.76 18.16 21.94
C GLN A 141 49.31 19.28 22.88
N ALA A 142 49.68 19.18 24.15
CA ALA A 142 49.53 20.30 25.09
C ALA A 142 50.31 21.56 24.60
N PRO A 143 49.72 22.77 24.68
CA PRO A 143 50.24 23.99 24.06
C PRO A 143 51.41 24.58 24.86
N PHE A 144 52.61 24.03 24.67
CA PHE A 144 53.83 24.42 25.39
C PHE A 144 54.75 25.38 24.62
N ALA A 145 54.26 26.08 23.60
CA ALA A 145 55.06 27.03 22.82
C ALA A 145 55.77 28.07 23.71
N ASN A 146 55.09 28.59 24.72
CA ASN A 146 55.64 29.54 25.69
C ASN A 146 56.90 29.04 26.41
N SER A 147 57.06 27.72 26.57
CA SER A 147 58.25 27.11 27.20
C SER A 147 59.42 26.93 26.24
N ALA A 148 59.20 27.09 24.93
CA ALA A 148 60.26 27.10 23.91
C ALA A 148 60.58 28.51 23.39
N GLU A 149 59.76 29.50 23.74
CA GLU A 149 59.98 30.89 23.37
C GLU A 149 60.83 31.66 24.39
N LEU A 150 61.33 32.84 23.95
CA LEU A 150 61.86 33.84 24.87
C LEU A 150 60.74 34.87 25.08
N ASN A 151 60.28 35.02 26.32
CA ASN A 151 59.33 36.05 26.72
C ASN A 151 59.98 36.95 27.80
N LEU A 152 59.67 38.24 27.80
CA LEU A 152 60.16 39.21 28.79
C LEU A 152 59.65 38.93 30.21
N LEU A 153 58.60 38.12 30.34
CA LEU A 153 57.89 37.85 31.60
C LEU A 153 58.12 36.43 32.15
N THR A 154 58.78 35.53 31.41
CA THR A 154 59.00 34.14 31.83
C THR A 154 60.49 33.77 31.84
N PRO A 155 60.92 32.78 32.65
CA PRO A 155 62.31 32.32 32.66
C PRO A 155 62.72 31.66 31.33
N ASP A 156 64.01 31.72 30.98
CA ASP A 156 64.57 30.93 29.87
C ASP A 156 64.60 29.44 30.27
N VAL A 157 63.55 28.71 29.88
CA VAL A 157 63.36 27.30 30.24
C VAL A 157 64.50 26.44 29.71
N ALA A 158 64.97 26.67 28.48
CA ALA A 158 66.05 25.89 27.87
C ALA A 158 67.39 26.13 28.59
N ALA A 159 67.73 27.39 28.92
CA ALA A 159 68.95 27.71 29.67
C ALA A 159 68.92 27.16 31.11
N ASN A 160 67.76 27.23 31.77
CA ASN A 160 67.57 26.65 33.10
C ASN A 160 67.71 25.13 33.08
N LEU A 161 67.07 24.46 32.10
CA LEU A 161 67.20 23.02 31.89
C LEU A 161 68.66 22.63 31.64
N LYS A 162 69.40 23.41 30.83
CA LYS A 162 70.83 23.18 30.58
C LYS A 162 71.65 23.26 31.86
N THR A 163 71.42 24.29 32.68
CA THR A 163 72.13 24.50 33.94
C THR A 163 71.87 23.36 34.92
N GLU A 164 70.63 22.89 35.01
CA GLU A 164 70.25 21.76 35.86
C GLU A 164 70.90 20.44 35.38
N LEU A 165 70.95 20.19 34.07
CA LEU A 165 71.62 19.02 33.49
C LEU A 165 73.15 19.07 33.68
N GLU A 166 73.78 20.25 33.57
CA GLU A 166 75.20 20.42 33.90
C GLU A 166 75.48 20.13 35.36
N GLY A 167 74.60 20.59 36.27
CA GLY A 167 74.65 20.27 37.70
C GLY A 167 74.55 18.77 38.00
N ARG A 168 73.92 18.01 37.10
CA ARG A 168 73.81 16.53 37.16
C ARG A 168 74.98 15.80 36.50
N GLY A 169 75.99 16.53 35.98
CA GLY A 169 77.22 15.97 35.45
C GLY A 169 77.20 15.61 33.96
N TYR A 170 76.18 16.02 33.20
CA TYR A 170 76.16 15.83 31.75
C TYR A 170 77.23 16.71 31.07
N SER A 171 77.99 16.10 30.16
CA SER A 171 79.07 16.82 29.45
C SER A 171 78.52 17.84 28.44
N ALA A 172 79.32 18.87 28.12
CA ALA A 172 78.96 19.85 27.08
C ALA A 172 78.64 19.20 25.73
N ALA A 173 79.32 18.09 25.38
CA ALA A 173 79.05 17.35 24.15
C ALA A 173 77.68 16.65 24.16
N ALA A 174 77.22 16.15 25.30
CA ALA A 174 75.90 15.55 25.43
C ALA A 174 74.77 16.60 25.34
N LEU A 175 75.04 17.82 25.81
CA LEU A 175 74.09 18.94 25.80
C LEU A 175 74.22 19.84 24.56
N GLN A 176 74.88 19.37 23.50
CA GLN A 176 75.13 20.18 22.30
C GLN A 176 73.83 20.65 21.65
N GLY A 177 72.83 19.78 21.50
CA GLY A 177 71.53 20.16 20.91
C GLY A 177 70.87 21.31 21.66
N LEU A 178 70.88 21.29 22.99
CA LEU A 178 70.31 22.35 23.82
C LEU A 178 71.10 23.65 23.71
N THR A 179 72.43 23.55 23.59
CA THR A 179 73.30 24.71 23.32
C THR A 179 73.02 25.33 21.95
N ASP A 180 72.82 24.50 20.94
CA ASP A 180 72.47 24.92 19.58
C ASP A 180 71.10 25.61 19.56
N PHE A 181 70.10 25.04 20.25
CA PHE A 181 68.78 25.63 20.41
C PHE A 181 68.85 27.02 21.07
N ILE A 182 69.54 27.16 22.22
CA ILE A 182 69.68 28.45 22.92
C ILE A 182 70.35 29.49 22.01
N THR A 183 71.39 29.08 21.28
CA THR A 183 72.11 29.95 20.35
C THR A 183 71.21 30.43 19.21
N LEU A 184 70.45 29.51 18.60
CA LEU A 184 69.51 29.83 17.53
C LEU A 184 68.35 30.70 18.05
N ARG A 185 67.81 30.38 19.24
CA ARG A 185 66.69 31.11 19.85
C ARG A 185 67.07 32.57 20.13
N ALA A 186 68.29 32.82 20.62
CA ALA A 186 68.80 34.17 20.86
C ALA A 186 68.95 35.01 19.57
N ALA A 187 69.01 34.36 18.39
CA ALA A 187 69.15 35.01 17.10
C ALA A 187 67.81 35.27 16.37
N LEU A 188 66.70 34.73 16.88
CA LEU A 188 65.37 34.85 16.28
C LEU A 188 64.52 35.95 16.96
N PRO A 189 63.54 36.54 16.25
CA PRO A 189 62.55 37.45 16.84
C PRO A 189 61.80 36.84 18.04
N LEU A 190 61.21 37.70 18.89
CA LEU A 190 60.25 37.26 19.91
C LEU A 190 59.07 36.54 19.24
N GLY A 191 58.65 35.39 19.79
CA GLY A 191 57.58 34.55 19.22
C GLY A 191 58.03 33.45 18.23
N GLU A 192 59.29 33.42 17.80
CA GLU A 192 59.77 32.36 16.88
C GLU A 192 60.53 31.22 17.59
N ILE A 193 60.14 29.98 17.35
CA ILE A 193 60.77 28.79 17.98
C ILE A 193 61.73 28.11 16.99
N PRO A 194 63.05 28.01 17.28
CA PRO A 194 63.99 27.24 16.47
C PRO A 194 63.55 25.78 16.34
N ASN A 195 63.87 25.16 15.21
CA ASN A 195 63.56 23.75 14.95
C ASN A 195 62.06 23.38 14.98
N SER A 196 61.15 24.36 15.05
CA SER A 196 59.70 24.11 15.05
C SER A 196 59.22 23.29 13.85
N SER A 197 59.89 23.40 12.70
CA SER A 197 59.61 22.57 11.52
C SER A 197 59.94 21.08 11.67
N LEU A 198 60.60 20.66 12.75
CA LEU A 198 60.83 19.25 13.07
C LEU A 198 59.68 18.62 13.87
N VAL A 199 58.69 19.43 14.28
CA VAL A 199 57.52 18.99 15.01
C VAL A 199 56.30 19.03 14.08
N THR A 200 55.67 17.88 13.91
CA THR A 200 54.36 17.75 13.28
C THR A 200 53.34 17.44 14.37
N SER A 201 52.38 18.32 14.60
CA SER A 201 51.29 18.14 15.56
C SER A 201 50.02 17.75 14.82
N ILE A 202 49.38 16.64 15.21
CA ILE A 202 48.11 16.18 14.65
C ILE A 202 47.06 16.30 15.73
N ASN A 203 45.96 16.98 15.43
CA ASN A 203 44.98 17.36 16.44
C ASN A 203 43.55 17.09 15.99
N VAL A 204 42.70 16.64 16.91
CA VAL A 204 41.23 16.64 16.76
C VAL A 204 40.70 17.98 17.31
N GLN A 205 39.53 18.43 16.86
CA GLN A 205 38.94 19.66 17.36
C GLN A 205 38.57 19.54 18.84
N GLY A 206 38.93 20.55 19.65
CA GLY A 206 38.59 20.60 21.08
C GLY A 206 39.81 20.32 21.96
N GLU A 207 40.28 21.34 22.68
CA GLU A 207 41.45 21.21 23.56
C GLU A 207 41.05 21.13 25.00
N PHE A 208 41.51 20.10 25.72
CA PHE A 208 41.28 19.96 27.16
C PHE A 208 41.65 21.23 27.95
N LEU A 209 42.74 21.91 27.54
CA LEU A 209 43.23 23.12 28.20
C LEU A 209 42.53 24.42 27.75
N SER A 210 41.64 24.37 26.76
CA SER A 210 40.85 25.53 26.33
C SER A 210 39.82 25.98 27.37
N GLY A 211 39.39 25.08 28.26
CA GLY A 211 38.50 25.39 29.39
C GLY A 211 39.19 26.07 30.58
N VAL A 212 40.50 26.29 30.53
CA VAL A 212 41.29 26.87 31.64
C VAL A 212 41.44 28.39 31.43
N PRO A 213 41.35 29.25 32.47
CA PRO A 213 41.22 30.73 32.33
C PRO A 213 42.36 31.50 31.63
N TRP A 214 43.39 30.82 31.14
CA TRP A 214 44.66 31.43 30.72
C TRP A 214 44.77 31.65 29.22
N ASN A 215 43.82 31.15 28.42
CA ASN A 215 43.73 31.38 26.96
C ASN A 215 45.10 31.19 26.27
N ILE A 216 45.71 30.01 26.47
CA ILE A 216 47.10 29.70 26.07
C ILE A 216 47.06 29.11 24.66
N PRO A 217 47.46 29.84 23.60
CA PRO A 217 46.96 29.53 22.25
C PRO A 217 47.85 28.58 21.45
N ASP A 218 49.15 28.44 21.76
CA ASP A 218 50.10 27.97 20.75
C ASP A 218 50.77 26.62 21.06
N ARG A 219 50.65 25.70 20.09
CA ARG A 219 51.43 24.45 20.00
C ARG A 219 52.75 24.70 19.27
N ILE A 220 53.70 23.80 19.46
CA ILE A 220 54.99 23.87 18.76
C ILE A 220 54.89 23.14 17.43
N GLY A 221 55.28 23.80 16.35
CA GLY A 221 55.44 23.18 15.03
C GLY A 221 54.24 23.27 14.11
N GLN A 222 54.25 22.47 13.04
CA GLN A 222 53.20 22.47 12.03
C GLN A 222 51.99 21.68 12.53
N SER A 223 50.83 22.34 12.64
CA SER A 223 49.59 21.70 13.09
C SER A 223 48.73 21.25 11.92
N SER A 224 48.34 19.98 11.93
CA SER A 224 47.32 19.38 11.08
C SER A 224 46.08 19.12 11.91
N TYR A 225 44.93 19.63 11.48
CA TYR A 225 43.66 19.44 12.18
C TYR A 225 42.81 18.41 11.45
N ILE A 226 42.29 17.44 12.20
CA ILE A 226 41.26 16.51 11.76
C ILE A 226 39.91 17.09 12.23
N PRO A 227 39.09 17.62 11.32
CA PRO A 227 37.86 18.29 11.70
C PRO A 227 36.79 17.25 12.10
N THR A 228 35.92 17.61 13.05
CA THR A 228 34.77 16.79 13.47
C THR A 228 33.65 17.70 13.99
N HIS A 229 32.41 17.45 13.59
CA HIS A 229 31.28 18.25 14.04
C HIS A 229 30.23 17.36 14.68
N ALA A 230 30.37 17.15 15.99
CA ALA A 230 29.39 16.41 16.76
C ALA A 230 28.88 17.23 17.95
N PRO A 231 27.57 17.51 18.01
CA PRO A 231 26.96 18.03 19.22
C PRO A 231 27.04 16.99 20.36
N GLY A 232 27.03 17.45 21.61
CA GLY A 232 26.86 16.57 22.77
C GLY A 232 28.11 15.83 23.28
N VAL A 233 29.28 15.98 22.65
CA VAL A 233 30.55 15.43 23.15
C VAL A 233 31.39 16.46 23.89
N THR A 234 32.13 16.03 24.92
CA THR A 234 32.97 16.93 25.70
C THR A 234 34.34 17.12 25.04
N GLY A 235 35.04 18.21 25.39
CA GLY A 235 36.44 18.37 25.00
C GLY A 235 37.37 17.28 25.55
N PHE A 236 36.93 16.49 26.55
CA PHE A 236 37.67 15.32 27.03
C PHE A 236 37.50 14.13 26.08
N ASP A 237 36.30 13.90 25.55
CA ASP A 237 36.01 12.83 24.60
C ASP A 237 36.77 13.05 23.28
N LEU A 238 36.78 14.29 22.79
CA LEU A 238 37.51 14.68 21.59
C LEU A 238 39.04 14.59 21.76
N HIS A 239 39.55 14.65 23.01
CA HIS A 239 40.95 14.47 23.37
C HIS A 239 41.34 12.98 23.52
N SER A 240 40.65 12.08 22.81
CA SER A 240 40.91 10.64 22.84
C SER A 240 41.97 10.22 21.82
N GLN A 241 43.07 9.65 22.30
CA GLN A 241 44.08 9.03 21.44
C GLN A 241 43.49 7.89 20.61
N ALA A 242 42.47 7.20 21.12
CA ALA A 242 41.81 6.14 20.38
C ALA A 242 40.96 6.65 19.21
N LEU A 243 40.21 7.73 19.41
CA LEU A 243 39.48 8.40 18.34
C LEU A 243 40.44 8.90 17.26
N LEU A 244 41.48 9.62 17.68
CA LEU A 244 42.49 10.15 16.76
C LEU A 244 43.15 9.03 15.94
N THR A 245 43.49 7.91 16.58
CA THR A 245 44.12 6.77 15.89
C THR A 245 43.15 6.11 14.90
N ALA A 246 41.88 5.97 15.27
CA ALA A 246 40.84 5.46 14.37
C ALA A 246 40.63 6.38 13.15
N PHE A 247 40.62 7.71 13.34
CA PHE A 247 40.57 8.67 12.23
C PHE A 247 41.79 8.53 11.32
N LEU A 248 43.01 8.47 11.87
CA LEU A 248 44.22 8.30 11.07
C LEU A 248 44.24 6.99 10.27
N GLN A 249 43.77 5.89 10.88
CA GLN A 249 43.65 4.61 10.20
C GLN A 249 42.60 4.65 9.08
N SER A 250 41.42 5.22 9.35
CA SER A 250 40.37 5.39 8.36
C SER A 250 40.82 6.28 7.19
N MET A 251 41.47 7.41 7.47
CA MET A 251 42.03 8.31 6.43
C MET A 251 43.10 7.64 5.55
N GLN A 252 43.72 6.54 6.00
CA GLN A 252 44.70 5.79 5.21
C GLN A 252 44.05 4.83 4.23
N THR A 253 42.85 4.33 4.54
CA THR A 253 42.17 3.27 3.79
C THR A 253 40.92 3.74 3.05
N ALA A 254 40.36 4.89 3.44
CA ALA A 254 39.17 5.48 2.85
C ALA A 254 39.43 6.10 1.47
N SER A 255 38.39 6.09 0.64
CA SER A 255 38.31 6.94 -0.55
C SER A 255 38.32 8.43 -0.15
N PRO A 256 38.75 9.35 -1.03
CA PRO A 256 38.75 10.79 -0.70
C PRO A 256 37.37 11.23 -0.18
N GLN A 257 37.35 11.95 0.95
CA GLN A 257 36.13 12.49 1.62
C GLN A 257 35.18 11.41 2.19
N HIS A 258 35.64 10.17 2.33
CA HIS A 258 34.88 9.06 2.91
C HIS A 258 35.57 8.48 4.17
N ALA A 259 36.35 9.29 4.89
CA ALA A 259 36.97 8.84 6.13
C ALA A 259 35.99 8.89 7.31
N LEU A 260 36.34 8.24 8.42
CA LEU A 260 35.51 8.18 9.62
C LEU A 260 35.26 9.57 10.22
N ASN A 261 36.21 10.50 10.11
CA ASN A 261 36.01 11.88 10.55
C ASN A 261 35.00 12.62 9.65
N ASP A 262 34.96 12.30 8.36
CA ASP A 262 34.10 12.96 7.37
C ASP A 262 32.63 12.57 7.58
N VAL A 263 32.35 11.31 7.94
CA VAL A 263 30.96 10.85 8.18
C VAL A 263 30.35 11.44 9.46
N THR A 264 31.18 11.90 10.41
CA THR A 264 30.70 12.54 11.65
C THR A 264 29.90 13.82 11.40
N PHE A 265 30.12 14.48 10.26
CA PHE A 265 29.37 15.67 9.85
C PHE A 265 27.96 15.34 9.35
N LYS A 266 27.73 14.09 8.96
CA LYS A 266 26.46 13.60 8.44
C LYS A 266 25.67 12.84 9.52
N LEU A 267 26.35 12.00 10.29
CA LEU A 267 25.78 11.26 11.42
C LEU A 267 26.02 11.99 12.75
N THR A 268 25.21 13.01 13.04
CA THR A 268 25.46 13.92 14.18
C THR A 268 25.50 13.25 15.55
N ASP A 269 24.81 12.13 15.75
CA ASP A 269 24.82 11.37 17.02
C ASP A 269 25.96 10.37 17.14
N LEU A 270 26.68 10.08 16.04
CA LEU A 270 27.70 9.04 15.98
C LEU A 270 28.77 9.21 17.07
N MET A 271 29.29 10.42 17.27
CA MET A 271 30.33 10.64 18.29
C MET A 271 29.78 10.44 19.71
N GLY A 272 28.58 10.95 20.00
CA GLY A 272 27.94 10.74 21.30
C GLY A 272 27.75 9.25 21.61
N MET A 273 27.35 8.46 20.60
CA MET A 273 27.18 7.01 20.72
C MET A 273 28.51 6.26 20.88
N ILE A 274 29.55 6.61 20.12
CA ILE A 274 30.88 5.99 20.21
C ILE A 274 31.49 6.11 21.62
N PHE A 275 31.27 7.25 22.29
CA PHE A 275 31.76 7.47 23.65
C PHE A 275 30.81 6.98 24.76
N ASN A 276 29.62 6.50 24.40
CA ASN A 276 28.64 6.01 25.37
C ASN A 276 29.04 4.62 25.90
N LYS A 277 29.59 4.58 27.12
CA LYS A 277 29.99 3.34 27.78
C LYS A 277 28.83 2.38 28.06
N SER A 278 27.60 2.86 28.17
CA SER A 278 26.41 2.00 28.33
C SER A 278 26.08 1.24 27.04
N LEU A 279 26.48 1.78 25.88
CA LEU A 279 26.36 1.09 24.59
C LEU A 279 27.46 0.04 24.44
N TYR A 280 28.75 0.38 24.51
CA TYR A 280 29.81 -0.61 24.22
C TYR A 280 31.08 -0.42 25.06
N ASP A 281 31.05 -1.02 26.25
CA ASP A 281 32.20 -1.25 27.11
C ASP A 281 32.04 -2.61 27.83
N ARG A 282 33.13 -3.37 28.00
CA ARG A 282 33.12 -4.64 28.71
C ARG A 282 34.42 -4.85 29.48
N SER A 283 34.31 -5.53 30.61
CA SER A 283 35.50 -5.93 31.32
C SER A 283 36.28 -6.99 30.54
N THR A 284 37.58 -6.75 30.37
CA THR A 284 38.55 -7.66 29.76
C THR A 284 39.33 -8.49 30.78
N GLY A 285 38.96 -8.43 32.06
CA GLY A 285 39.70 -9.04 33.17
C GLY A 285 38.77 -9.70 34.19
N THR A 286 39.33 -10.53 35.06
CA THR A 286 38.61 -11.20 36.16
C THR A 286 38.35 -10.28 37.36
N ASP A 287 38.90 -9.06 37.36
CA ASP A 287 38.81 -8.10 38.46
C ASP A 287 37.97 -6.85 38.13
N ASN A 288 37.31 -6.81 36.96
CA ASN A 288 36.56 -5.65 36.46
C ASN A 288 37.37 -4.35 36.29
N THR A 289 38.71 -4.37 36.37
CA THR A 289 39.54 -3.15 36.33
C THR A 289 40.06 -2.77 34.95
N THR A 290 39.99 -3.68 33.97
CA THR A 290 40.36 -3.41 32.58
C THR A 290 39.12 -3.44 31.70
N GLN A 291 38.86 -2.34 31.00
CA GLN A 291 37.70 -2.12 30.14
C GLN A 291 38.17 -1.97 28.68
N GLU A 292 37.59 -2.73 27.74
CA GLU A 292 37.80 -2.53 26.30
C GLU A 292 36.61 -1.75 25.75
N ASN A 293 36.85 -0.52 25.32
CA ASN A 293 35.84 0.30 24.68
C ASN A 293 35.77 0.01 23.16
N PHE A 294 34.74 0.55 22.52
CA PHE A 294 34.49 0.37 21.09
C PHE A 294 35.67 0.78 20.18
N LEU A 295 36.20 2.00 20.37
CA LEU A 295 37.29 2.52 19.53
C LEU A 295 38.57 1.69 19.68
N GLU A 296 38.90 1.27 20.90
CA GLU A 296 40.07 0.45 21.15
C GLU A 296 39.99 -0.87 20.36
N ARG A 297 38.81 -1.49 20.33
CA ARG A 297 38.58 -2.72 19.59
C ARG A 297 38.77 -2.54 18.08
N LEU A 298 38.19 -1.50 17.50
CA LEU A 298 38.35 -1.19 16.08
C LEU A 298 39.84 -1.04 15.70
N VAL A 299 40.56 -0.21 16.46
CA VAL A 299 41.98 0.08 16.20
C VAL A 299 42.85 -1.19 16.34
N ARG A 300 42.53 -2.05 17.31
CA ARG A 300 43.24 -3.32 17.53
C ARG A 300 43.12 -4.28 16.35
N HIS A 301 41.92 -4.42 15.79
CA HIS A 301 41.68 -5.28 14.62
C HIS A 301 42.21 -4.67 13.34
N GLU A 302 42.14 -3.35 13.15
CA GLU A 302 42.74 -2.68 12.00
C GLU A 302 44.28 -2.87 11.99
N ALA A 303 44.92 -2.72 13.15
CA ALA A 303 46.37 -2.89 13.28
C ALA A 303 46.84 -4.34 13.50
N GLY A 304 45.93 -5.28 13.76
CA GLY A 304 46.26 -6.68 14.10
C GLY A 304 47.06 -6.84 15.38
N ILE A 305 46.74 -6.06 16.41
CA ILE A 305 47.49 -5.99 17.66
C ILE A 305 46.71 -6.60 18.83
N GLY A 306 47.29 -7.63 19.44
CA GLY A 306 46.68 -8.42 20.52
C GLY A 306 47.00 -9.91 20.36
N THR A 307 47.02 -10.68 21.45
CA THR A 307 47.50 -12.08 21.42
C THR A 307 46.61 -13.06 20.64
N THR A 308 45.42 -12.62 20.20
CA THR A 308 44.40 -13.48 19.56
C THR A 308 43.68 -12.82 18.38
N LEU A 309 44.02 -11.59 17.97
CA LEU A 309 43.26 -10.82 16.98
C LEU A 309 44.08 -10.62 15.69
N PRO A 310 43.62 -11.12 14.53
CA PRO A 310 44.28 -10.86 13.25
C PRO A 310 44.03 -9.43 12.78
N ALA A 311 44.94 -8.90 11.97
CA ALA A 311 44.67 -7.67 11.21
C ALA A 311 43.59 -7.96 10.17
N ASP A 312 42.47 -7.25 10.21
CA ASP A 312 41.35 -7.54 9.32
C ASP A 312 40.71 -6.31 8.65
N GLN A 313 41.17 -5.09 8.87
CA GLN A 313 40.59 -3.84 8.31
C GLN A 313 39.25 -3.40 8.94
N MET A 314 39.03 -3.69 10.21
CA MET A 314 37.78 -3.36 10.93
C MET A 314 37.39 -1.88 10.92
N VAL A 315 38.33 -0.94 11.10
CA VAL A 315 38.03 0.50 11.03
C VAL A 315 37.56 0.86 9.63
N THR A 316 38.20 0.28 8.62
CA THR A 316 37.85 0.48 7.21
C THR A 316 36.43 -0.01 6.90
N ARG A 317 36.08 -1.24 7.32
CA ARG A 317 34.74 -1.80 7.10
C ARG A 317 33.66 -1.00 7.83
N PHE A 318 33.88 -0.70 9.11
CA PHE A 318 32.95 0.13 9.90
C PHE A 318 32.72 1.49 9.25
N THR A 319 33.79 2.15 8.78
CA THR A 319 33.66 3.42 8.06
C THR A 319 32.79 3.28 6.82
N ARG A 320 33.00 2.23 6.01
CA ARG A 320 32.23 2.01 4.77
C ARG A 320 30.76 1.73 5.04
N ASP A 321 30.44 0.97 6.08
CA ASP A 321 29.04 0.77 6.49
C ASP A 321 28.35 2.08 6.86
N LEU A 322 29.02 2.94 7.64
CA LEU A 322 28.45 4.25 7.99
C LEU A 322 28.20 5.14 6.76
N TRP A 323 29.02 5.01 5.72
CA TRP A 323 28.83 5.79 4.49
C TRP A 323 27.64 5.34 3.65
N LYS A 324 27.23 4.07 3.75
CA LYS A 324 26.00 3.57 3.12
C LYS A 324 24.74 4.15 3.80
N LEU A 325 24.84 4.53 5.08
CA LEU A 325 23.73 5.16 5.80
C LEU A 325 23.49 6.63 5.41
N VAL A 326 24.45 7.30 4.74
CA VAL A 326 24.40 8.74 4.47
C VAL A 326 24.56 9.09 2.99
N GLN A 327 24.03 8.21 2.14
CA GLN A 327 23.94 8.41 0.69
C GLN A 327 23.33 9.79 0.36
N ASP A 328 23.74 10.38 -0.76
CA ASP A 328 23.22 11.63 -1.36
C ASP A 328 23.12 12.93 -0.53
N GLY A 329 23.50 12.97 0.74
CA GLY A 329 23.45 14.23 1.47
C GLY A 329 23.39 14.11 2.99
N GLY A 330 22.74 13.08 3.51
CA GLY A 330 22.49 12.93 4.93
C GLY A 330 21.47 11.82 5.17
N LEU A 331 21.08 11.65 6.44
CA LEU A 331 20.18 10.59 6.87
C LEU A 331 18.82 10.65 6.19
N THR A 332 18.25 9.47 6.11
CA THR A 332 17.36 8.97 5.08
C THR A 332 16.21 8.40 5.87
N MET A 333 14.98 8.72 5.50
CA MET A 333 13.82 8.62 6.39
C MET A 333 13.87 9.70 7.50
N ALA A 334 13.40 10.89 7.14
CA ALA A 334 12.68 11.78 8.06
C ALA A 334 13.46 12.73 9.01
N ASP A 335 14.79 12.78 8.95
CA ASP A 335 15.60 13.53 9.93
C ASP A 335 15.48 15.08 9.87
N ASP A 336 14.68 15.62 8.95
CA ASP A 336 14.60 17.05 8.65
C ASP A 336 13.54 17.84 9.46
N SER A 337 12.70 17.20 10.30
CA SER A 337 11.59 17.93 10.93
C SER A 337 11.27 17.71 12.42
N PHE A 338 11.72 16.64 13.11
CA PHE A 338 11.36 16.40 14.53
C PHE A 338 12.45 15.67 15.34
N GLU A 339 12.58 15.95 16.65
CA GLU A 339 13.48 15.23 17.59
C GLU A 339 13.21 13.72 17.66
N ALA A 340 12.01 13.27 17.28
CA ALA A 340 11.62 11.86 17.27
C ALA A 340 12.26 11.05 16.11
N VAL A 341 12.96 11.70 15.18
CA VAL A 341 13.23 11.11 13.87
C VAL A 341 14.65 10.55 13.68
N LYS A 342 15.54 10.76 14.66
CA LYS A 342 16.88 10.14 14.64
C LYS A 342 16.90 8.67 15.05
N LEU A 343 15.77 8.09 15.41
CA LEU A 343 15.73 6.77 16.05
C LEU A 343 16.11 5.64 15.09
N VAL A 344 15.72 5.71 13.81
CA VAL A 344 16.12 4.70 12.81
C VAL A 344 17.62 4.77 12.54
N SER A 345 18.16 5.98 12.33
CA SER A 345 19.59 6.16 12.08
C SER A 345 20.45 5.75 13.30
N GLN A 346 20.02 6.10 14.51
CA GLN A 346 20.64 5.63 15.75
C GLN A 346 20.57 4.11 15.89
N THR A 347 19.45 3.48 15.50
CA THR A 347 19.32 2.01 15.47
C THR A 347 20.39 1.40 14.56
N LEU A 348 20.51 1.89 13.33
CA LEU A 348 21.46 1.36 12.33
C LEU A 348 22.92 1.60 12.75
N ILE A 349 23.24 2.77 13.31
CA ILE A 349 24.56 3.05 13.92
C ILE A 349 24.83 2.05 15.05
N ALA A 350 23.88 1.84 15.95
CA ALA A 350 24.03 0.91 17.08
C ALA A 350 24.21 -0.55 16.61
N PHE A 351 23.54 -0.96 15.53
CA PHE A 351 23.72 -2.28 14.91
C PHE A 351 25.11 -2.46 14.30
N ALA A 352 25.59 -1.47 13.54
CA ALA A 352 26.96 -1.48 13.03
C ALA A 352 27.96 -1.56 14.19
N MET A 353 27.80 -0.71 15.22
CA MET A 353 28.65 -0.77 16.41
C MET A 353 28.60 -2.16 17.09
N GLN A 354 27.43 -2.77 17.23
CA GLN A 354 27.29 -4.11 17.82
C GLN A 354 28.04 -5.17 17.03
N LYS A 355 27.87 -5.16 15.70
CA LYS A 355 28.52 -6.08 14.78
C LYS A 355 30.02 -6.07 14.99
N TYR A 356 30.66 -4.90 14.88
CA TYR A 356 32.12 -4.79 15.01
C TYR A 356 32.61 -4.98 16.46
N TYR A 357 31.78 -4.65 17.44
CA TYR A 357 32.15 -4.85 18.85
C TYR A 357 32.10 -6.31 19.30
N THR A 358 31.19 -7.11 18.73
CA THR A 358 30.97 -8.49 19.17
C THR A 358 31.51 -9.53 18.19
N GLU A 359 31.88 -9.15 16.95
CA GLU A 359 32.32 -10.11 15.95
C GLU A 359 33.56 -10.90 16.39
N THR A 360 33.51 -12.20 16.15
CA THR A 360 34.61 -13.15 16.37
C THR A 360 34.75 -14.02 15.12
N PRO A 361 35.84 -14.78 14.95
CA PRO A 361 35.95 -15.72 13.83
C PRO A 361 34.84 -16.78 13.72
N ALA A 362 34.01 -16.95 14.75
CA ALA A 362 32.84 -17.85 14.74
C ALA A 362 31.51 -17.13 14.44
N SER A 363 31.50 -15.79 14.37
CA SER A 363 30.31 -14.99 14.09
C SER A 363 29.87 -15.15 12.64
N ALA A 364 28.56 -15.08 12.39
CA ALA A 364 28.01 -14.95 11.05
C ALA A 364 28.51 -13.65 10.39
N GLY A 365 28.80 -13.71 9.09
CA GLY A 365 29.38 -12.59 8.34
C GLY A 365 30.69 -12.05 8.93
N TYR A 366 31.52 -12.87 9.59
CA TYR A 366 32.81 -12.41 10.12
C TYR A 366 33.68 -11.83 9.00
N ASN A 367 34.31 -10.68 9.26
CA ASN A 367 35.16 -9.98 8.29
C ASN A 367 34.41 -9.54 7.02
N GLN A 368 33.11 -9.28 7.15
CA GLN A 368 32.26 -8.71 6.11
C GLN A 368 31.65 -7.39 6.62
N GLU A 369 31.31 -6.52 5.67
CA GLU A 369 30.54 -5.31 5.94
C GLU A 369 29.09 -5.72 6.27
N LEU A 370 28.42 -5.00 7.17
CA LEU A 370 27.07 -5.32 7.62
C LEU A 370 26.04 -4.93 6.55
N PHE A 371 26.16 -3.72 6.01
CA PHE A 371 25.19 -3.18 5.07
C PHE A 371 25.62 -3.47 3.64
N THR A 372 24.67 -3.76 2.77
CA THR A 372 24.82 -3.78 1.32
C THR A 372 24.13 -2.54 0.79
N ASP A 373 24.82 -1.81 -0.08
CA ASP A 373 24.24 -0.67 -0.77
C ASP A 373 23.33 -1.17 -1.90
N LEU A 374 22.12 -0.62 -2.03
CA LEU A 374 21.19 -0.96 -3.12
C LEU A 374 21.34 -0.04 -4.33
N SER A 375 22.07 1.08 -4.20
CA SER A 375 22.20 2.10 -5.25
C SER A 375 23.16 1.71 -6.40
N VAL A 376 23.67 0.48 -6.42
CA VAL A 376 24.85 0.09 -7.23
C VAL A 376 24.55 -0.36 -8.66
N ASP A 377 23.28 -0.41 -9.08
CA ASP A 377 22.89 -0.93 -10.41
C ASP A 377 22.43 0.14 -11.42
N GLY A 378 22.66 1.42 -11.11
CA GLY A 378 22.36 2.52 -12.05
C GLY A 378 20.87 2.88 -12.17
N THR A 379 20.03 2.39 -11.26
CA THR A 379 18.58 2.63 -11.18
C THR A 379 18.20 3.88 -10.38
N GLY A 380 19.10 4.44 -9.58
CA GLY A 380 18.79 5.60 -8.74
C GLY A 380 17.99 5.29 -7.47
N SER A 381 17.77 4.01 -7.18
CA SER A 381 17.16 3.49 -5.95
C SER A 381 18.06 3.76 -4.74
N GLY A 382 17.52 4.49 -3.76
CA GLY A 382 18.19 4.78 -2.49
C GLY A 382 17.90 3.71 -1.45
N GLY A 383 18.91 3.11 -0.80
CA GLY A 383 18.62 2.01 0.13
C GLY A 383 19.83 1.25 0.65
N ILE A 384 19.64 0.60 1.80
CA ILE A 384 20.54 -0.42 2.33
C ILE A 384 19.82 -1.73 2.60
N ARG A 385 20.56 -2.83 2.50
CA ARG A 385 20.12 -4.16 2.91
C ARG A 385 21.09 -4.78 3.91
N PHE A 386 20.59 -5.50 4.91
CA PHE A 386 21.44 -6.34 5.77
C PHE A 386 20.69 -7.54 6.32
N ASP A 387 21.43 -8.58 6.69
CA ASP A 387 20.87 -9.69 7.46
C ASP A 387 20.91 -9.35 8.96
N ARG A 388 19.73 -9.21 9.58
CA ARG A 388 19.61 -8.85 11.00
C ARG A 388 20.38 -9.79 11.92
N ALA A 389 20.50 -11.09 11.62
CA ALA A 389 21.26 -11.99 12.50
C ALA A 389 22.79 -11.97 12.30
N ASP A 390 23.32 -11.14 11.41
CA ASP A 390 24.73 -10.73 11.46
C ASP A 390 25.01 -9.75 12.61
N VAL A 391 23.98 -9.07 13.14
CA VAL A 391 24.06 -8.20 14.33
C VAL A 391 23.98 -9.03 15.61
N ALA A 392 22.91 -9.82 15.77
CA ALA A 392 22.72 -10.75 16.89
C ALA A 392 21.73 -11.86 16.53
N THR A 393 21.84 -13.00 17.22
CA THR A 393 20.99 -14.18 16.97
C THR A 393 19.50 -13.90 17.16
N SER A 394 19.14 -13.09 18.16
CA SER A 394 17.78 -12.62 18.40
C SER A 394 17.73 -11.10 18.27
N LEU A 395 16.63 -10.56 17.72
CA LEU A 395 16.38 -9.13 17.66
C LEU A 395 16.41 -8.49 19.06
N ARG A 396 15.92 -9.19 20.08
CA ARG A 396 15.93 -8.74 21.48
C ARG A 396 17.31 -8.73 22.14
N ASP A 397 18.32 -9.30 21.49
CA ASP A 397 19.72 -9.18 21.93
C ASP A 397 20.42 -7.98 21.27
N THR A 398 19.72 -7.22 20.41
CA THR A 398 20.28 -6.07 19.70
C THR A 398 20.04 -4.78 20.48
N LYS A 399 21.11 -4.05 20.79
CA LYS A 399 21.01 -2.78 21.53
C LYS A 399 20.29 -1.69 20.74
N GLY A 400 20.42 -1.70 19.42
CA GLY A 400 19.75 -0.74 18.55
C GLY A 400 18.23 -0.86 18.64
N TYR A 401 17.70 -2.10 18.70
CA TYR A 401 16.27 -2.32 18.82
C TYR A 401 15.73 -1.86 20.17
N ASP A 402 16.37 -2.32 21.26
CA ASP A 402 15.93 -2.05 22.62
C ASP A 402 15.98 -0.57 23.01
N LEU A 403 16.92 0.20 22.46
CA LEU A 403 17.17 1.58 22.86
C LEU A 403 16.58 2.63 21.92
N TYR A 404 16.32 2.28 20.65
CA TYR A 404 15.96 3.27 19.63
C TYR A 404 14.82 2.79 18.75
N PHE A 405 14.91 1.58 18.17
CA PHE A 405 13.91 1.14 17.19
C PHE A 405 12.53 0.92 17.82
N HIS A 406 12.48 0.37 19.04
CA HIS A 406 11.20 0.21 19.74
C HIS A 406 10.49 1.56 19.96
N ASP A 407 11.23 2.60 20.32
CA ASP A 407 10.67 3.95 20.48
C ASP A 407 10.28 4.57 19.13
N TYR A 408 11.01 4.24 18.05
CA TYR A 408 10.61 4.62 16.70
C TYR A 408 9.24 4.01 16.36
N LEU A 409 9.07 2.70 16.59
CA LEU A 409 7.79 2.04 16.32
C LEU A 409 6.64 2.67 17.12
N ALA A 410 6.89 3.02 18.38
CA ALA A 410 5.92 3.70 19.25
C ALA A 410 5.53 5.11 18.79
N ASN A 411 6.39 5.79 18.04
CA ASN A 411 6.16 7.15 17.56
C ASN A 411 5.63 7.20 16.12
N ALA A 412 6.00 6.22 15.29
CA ALA A 412 5.72 6.19 13.86
C ALA A 412 4.39 5.51 13.52
N PHE A 413 3.95 4.55 14.33
CA PHE A 413 2.80 3.71 13.99
C PHE A 413 1.70 3.80 15.05
N SER A 414 0.47 3.47 14.63
CA SER A 414 -0.65 3.29 15.54
C SER A 414 -0.37 2.15 16.53
N SER A 415 -1.18 2.04 17.59
CA SER A 415 -0.98 0.97 18.57
C SER A 415 -1.23 -0.43 18.00
N SER A 416 -2.17 -0.58 17.07
CA SER A 416 -2.49 -1.85 16.40
C SER A 416 -1.40 -2.24 15.40
N ASP A 417 -0.98 -1.31 14.52
CA ASP A 417 0.10 -1.56 13.56
C ASP A 417 1.40 -1.92 14.28
N ARG A 418 1.73 -1.19 15.35
CA ARG A 418 2.92 -1.48 16.15
C ARG A 418 2.89 -2.88 16.75
N GLU A 419 1.77 -3.34 17.29
CA GLU A 419 1.65 -4.69 17.85
C GLU A 419 1.89 -5.76 16.78
N ARG A 420 1.37 -5.54 15.56
CA ARG A 420 1.58 -6.43 14.42
C ARG A 420 3.03 -6.44 13.95
N ILE A 421 3.65 -5.26 13.79
CA ILE A 421 5.06 -5.12 13.44
C ILE A 421 5.94 -5.84 14.48
N GLU A 422 5.73 -5.59 15.79
CA GLU A 422 6.50 -6.20 16.87
C GLU A 422 6.35 -7.73 16.93
N LEU A 423 5.25 -8.29 16.43
CA LEU A 423 5.03 -9.73 16.30
C LEU A 423 5.85 -10.35 15.16
N LEU A 424 5.94 -9.67 14.01
CA LEU A 424 6.60 -10.17 12.80
C LEU A 424 8.13 -9.98 12.85
N LEU A 425 8.61 -8.81 13.26
CA LEU A 425 10.03 -8.44 13.20
C LEU A 425 11.04 -9.49 13.74
N PRO A 426 10.77 -10.25 14.83
CA PRO A 426 11.72 -11.24 15.33
C PRO A 426 12.05 -12.38 14.36
N VAL A 427 11.13 -12.73 13.46
CA VAL A 427 11.34 -13.82 12.48
C VAL A 427 11.92 -13.31 11.15
N LEU A 428 11.68 -12.04 10.81
CA LEU A 428 12.20 -11.40 9.60
C LEU A 428 13.72 -11.24 9.66
N ARG A 429 14.40 -11.76 8.64
CA ARG A 429 15.86 -11.85 8.57
C ARG A 429 16.48 -10.80 7.67
N ASP A 430 15.91 -10.59 6.49
CA ASP A 430 16.46 -9.69 5.49
C ASP A 430 15.85 -8.29 5.66
N TRP A 431 16.63 -7.34 6.15
CA TRP A 431 16.15 -5.97 6.40
C TRP A 431 16.59 -5.07 5.27
N TYR A 432 15.64 -4.35 4.69
CA TYR A 432 15.81 -3.31 3.69
C TYR A 432 15.32 -2.00 4.30
N VAL A 433 16.15 -0.97 4.26
CA VAL A 433 15.80 0.33 4.84
C VAL A 433 16.24 1.41 3.87
N GLN A 434 15.34 2.33 3.55
CA GLN A 434 15.64 3.41 2.63
C GLN A 434 16.83 4.23 3.13
N ALA A 435 17.72 4.47 2.18
CA ALA A 435 18.92 5.29 2.28
C ALA A 435 18.93 6.29 1.12
N GLY A 436 19.64 7.41 1.24
CA GLY A 436 19.61 8.52 0.29
C GLY A 436 18.37 9.41 0.33
N ALA A 437 18.29 10.26 -0.70
CA ALA A 437 17.21 11.23 -0.91
C ALA A 437 16.17 10.76 -1.95
N GLY A 438 16.47 9.73 -2.72
CA GLY A 438 15.56 9.08 -3.66
C GLY A 438 14.73 7.99 -2.96
N GLY A 439 13.66 7.55 -3.61
CA GLY A 439 12.91 6.37 -3.16
C GLY A 439 13.73 5.08 -3.31
N MET A 440 13.38 4.07 -2.53
CA MET A 440 13.96 2.74 -2.49
C MET A 440 13.23 1.80 -3.44
N GLU A 441 13.99 1.22 -4.37
CA GLU A 441 13.60 0.03 -5.11
C GLU A 441 14.32 -1.17 -4.48
N ALA A 442 13.56 -2.09 -3.88
CA ALA A 442 14.08 -3.23 -3.14
C ALA A 442 13.29 -4.51 -3.42
N THR A 443 14.01 -5.63 -3.51
CA THR A 443 13.43 -6.97 -3.70
C THR A 443 14.06 -8.00 -2.77
N ASP A 444 13.26 -8.80 -2.04
CA ASP A 444 13.78 -9.96 -1.28
C ASP A 444 14.11 -11.16 -2.18
N THR A 445 15.32 -11.15 -2.71
CA THR A 445 15.83 -12.28 -3.49
C THR A 445 16.31 -13.47 -2.64
N GLN A 446 16.44 -13.32 -1.31
CA GLN A 446 16.88 -14.42 -0.45
C GLN A 446 15.73 -15.30 0.02
N ASN A 447 14.49 -14.79 0.03
CA ASN A 447 13.29 -15.54 0.36
C ASN A 447 13.34 -16.14 1.77
N ARG A 448 13.66 -15.31 2.78
CA ARG A 448 13.81 -15.78 4.19
C ARG A 448 12.94 -14.99 5.18
N GLY A 449 12.00 -14.20 4.69
CA GLY A 449 11.25 -13.24 5.49
C GLY A 449 12.03 -11.94 5.58
N ALA A 450 11.45 -10.88 5.05
CA ALA A 450 12.04 -9.59 4.84
C ALA A 450 11.23 -8.49 5.51
N PHE A 451 11.94 -7.48 5.99
CA PHE A 451 11.37 -6.24 6.46
C PHE A 451 11.84 -5.12 5.54
N LEU A 452 10.93 -4.56 4.75
CA LEU A 452 11.21 -3.49 3.80
C LEU A 452 10.62 -2.19 4.33
N LEU A 453 11.48 -1.27 4.74
CA LEU A 453 11.12 0.02 5.31
C LEU A 453 11.47 1.15 4.32
N GLY A 454 10.47 1.55 3.56
CA GLY A 454 10.43 2.76 2.76
C GLY A 454 10.16 4.03 3.58
N GLY A 455 10.09 5.17 2.91
CA GLY A 455 9.57 6.43 3.46
C GLY A 455 9.38 7.50 2.42
N TYR A 456 9.47 8.79 2.74
CA TYR A 456 8.66 9.87 2.12
C TYR A 456 8.71 10.14 0.59
N ARG A 457 9.26 9.26 -0.23
CA ARG A 457 9.29 9.32 -1.69
C ARG A 457 8.69 8.01 -2.20
N ALA A 458 8.14 8.05 -3.40
CA ALA A 458 7.66 6.86 -4.09
C ALA A 458 8.74 5.74 -4.09
N ASP A 459 8.43 4.67 -3.37
CA ASP A 459 9.23 3.49 -3.19
C ASP A 459 8.64 2.31 -3.99
N ILE A 460 9.48 1.34 -4.35
CA ILE A 460 9.09 0.10 -5.02
C ILE A 460 9.60 -1.05 -4.16
N LEU A 461 8.72 -1.65 -3.39
CA LEU A 461 9.05 -2.69 -2.42
C LEU A 461 8.46 -4.02 -2.89
N THR A 462 9.32 -5.02 -3.05
CA THR A 462 8.93 -6.37 -3.45
C THR A 462 9.44 -7.41 -2.45
N GLY A 463 8.54 -8.20 -1.88
CA GLY A 463 8.87 -9.34 -1.03
C GLY A 463 9.37 -10.55 -1.82
N GLY A 464 9.41 -11.70 -1.15
CA GLY A 464 9.98 -12.96 -1.58
C GLY A 464 8.93 -14.05 -1.69
N VAL A 465 9.16 -15.19 -1.03
CA VAL A 465 8.22 -16.34 -0.98
C VAL A 465 7.89 -16.76 0.46
N GLN A 466 8.25 -15.92 1.43
CA GLN A 466 8.03 -16.11 2.86
C GLN A 466 7.30 -14.88 3.36
N THR A 467 6.63 -14.99 4.51
CA THR A 467 6.03 -13.82 5.17
C THR A 467 7.02 -12.67 5.30
N ASP A 468 6.64 -11.56 4.68
CA ASP A 468 7.34 -10.31 4.62
C ASP A 468 6.51 -9.17 5.22
N LEU A 469 7.19 -8.08 5.58
CA LEU A 469 6.58 -6.86 6.08
C LEU A 469 7.10 -5.69 5.25
N LEU A 470 6.19 -5.07 4.49
CA LEU A 470 6.47 -3.94 3.61
C LEU A 470 5.84 -2.68 4.19
N VAL A 471 6.62 -1.62 4.33
CA VAL A 471 6.18 -0.33 4.89
C VAL A 471 6.57 0.79 3.93
N GLY A 472 5.59 1.44 3.31
CA GLY A 472 5.81 2.56 2.38
C GLY A 472 6.10 3.89 3.08
N HIS A 473 5.43 4.14 4.21
CA HIS A 473 5.46 5.39 4.99
C HIS A 473 4.82 6.58 4.27
N GLY A 474 5.33 7.01 3.12
CA GLY A 474 4.58 7.94 2.29
C GLY A 474 5.27 8.38 1.01
N GLY A 475 4.53 9.05 0.14
CA GLY A 475 4.82 9.01 -1.29
C GLY A 475 3.87 8.01 -1.95
N ASP A 476 3.85 7.98 -3.28
CA ASP A 476 2.99 7.05 -4.02
C ASP A 476 3.75 5.74 -4.23
N ASP A 477 3.60 4.80 -3.31
CA ASP A 477 4.43 3.61 -3.21
C ASP A 477 3.86 2.44 -4.02
N ARG A 478 4.73 1.57 -4.53
CA ARG A 478 4.37 0.29 -5.12
C ARG A 478 4.78 -0.84 -4.18
N LEU A 479 3.81 -1.60 -3.71
CA LEU A 479 4.01 -2.65 -2.72
C LEU A 479 3.54 -4.01 -3.27
N ASP A 480 4.44 -4.98 -3.27
CA ASP A 480 4.21 -6.34 -3.83
C ASP A 480 4.83 -7.37 -2.86
N GLY A 481 4.01 -8.25 -2.29
CA GLY A 481 4.46 -9.20 -1.25
C GLY A 481 5.24 -10.37 -1.85
N GLY A 482 4.91 -10.75 -3.09
CA GLY A 482 5.30 -12.04 -3.62
C GLY A 482 4.55 -13.16 -2.89
N GLY A 483 5.20 -14.30 -2.70
CA GLY A 483 4.59 -15.40 -1.95
C GLY A 483 4.78 -15.28 -0.44
N GLY A 484 3.87 -15.84 0.33
CA GLY A 484 3.85 -15.72 1.79
C GLY A 484 2.50 -15.19 2.26
N ASP A 485 2.31 -15.20 3.58
CA ASP A 485 1.24 -14.39 4.17
C ASP A 485 1.89 -13.06 4.57
N ASP A 486 1.78 -12.05 3.72
CA ASP A 486 2.54 -10.80 3.82
C ASP A 486 1.73 -9.69 4.49
N THR A 487 2.41 -8.63 4.94
CA THR A 487 1.75 -7.45 5.51
C THR A 487 2.29 -6.17 4.87
N PHE A 488 1.38 -5.37 4.34
CA PHE A 488 1.63 -4.06 3.78
C PHE A 488 1.14 -2.96 4.72
N LEU A 489 1.98 -1.94 4.89
CA LEU A 489 1.65 -0.69 5.57
C LEU A 489 1.94 0.47 4.60
N GLY A 490 0.92 0.97 3.89
CA GLY A 490 1.07 2.01 2.86
C GLY A 490 1.59 3.30 3.42
N GLY A 491 0.73 4.02 4.14
CA GLY A 491 1.11 5.20 4.91
C GLY A 491 0.35 6.42 4.43
N VAL A 492 1.05 7.38 3.83
CA VAL A 492 0.46 8.60 3.27
C VAL A 492 0.85 8.76 1.82
N GLY A 493 -0.11 8.73 0.91
CA GLY A 493 0.16 8.75 -0.53
C GLY A 493 -0.94 8.08 -1.32
N PHE A 494 -0.77 7.95 -2.64
CA PHE A 494 -1.59 7.03 -3.41
C PHE A 494 -0.79 5.74 -3.64
N ASP A 495 -0.98 4.77 -2.75
CA ASP A 495 -0.21 3.53 -2.77
C ASP A 495 -0.86 2.47 -3.66
N THR A 496 -0.05 1.64 -4.32
CA THR A 496 -0.54 0.56 -5.19
C THR A 496 -0.06 -0.78 -4.68
N TYR A 497 -1.02 -1.65 -4.35
CA TYR A 497 -0.80 -2.99 -3.79
C TYR A 497 -1.01 -4.05 -4.85
N TYR A 498 -0.11 -5.02 -4.92
CA TYR A 498 -0.16 -6.10 -5.89
C TYR A 498 -0.33 -7.45 -5.19
N TYR A 499 -1.28 -8.22 -5.70
CA TYR A 499 -1.52 -9.61 -5.32
C TYR A 499 -1.63 -10.48 -6.59
N SER A 500 -0.98 -11.63 -6.59
CA SER A 500 -1.09 -12.67 -7.61
C SER A 500 -1.63 -13.97 -7.03
N SER A 501 -2.33 -14.75 -7.85
CA SER A 501 -2.90 -16.03 -7.43
C SER A 501 -1.80 -16.99 -6.97
N GLY A 502 -1.87 -17.38 -5.69
CA GLY A 502 -0.90 -18.25 -5.04
C GLY A 502 0.12 -17.55 -4.16
N ASP A 503 0.02 -16.22 -4.01
CA ASP A 503 0.87 -15.43 -3.14
C ASP A 503 0.64 -15.82 -1.67
N GLY A 504 -0.62 -15.85 -1.21
CA GLY A 504 -0.97 -16.35 0.12
C GLY A 504 -2.16 -15.60 0.68
N GLN A 505 -2.20 -15.39 1.99
CA GLN A 505 -3.18 -14.51 2.63
C GLN A 505 -2.49 -13.23 3.09
N ASP A 506 -2.56 -12.20 2.27
CA ASP A 506 -1.90 -10.94 2.58
C ASP A 506 -2.81 -9.99 3.34
N ARG A 507 -2.18 -9.08 4.07
CA ARG A 507 -2.87 -8.04 4.80
C ARG A 507 -2.42 -6.66 4.35
N ILE A 508 -3.38 -5.80 4.04
CA ILE A 508 -3.16 -4.39 3.73
C ILE A 508 -3.70 -3.54 4.87
N GLU A 509 -2.88 -2.62 5.35
CA GLU A 509 -3.26 -1.57 6.28
C GLU A 509 -2.74 -0.25 5.75
N ASP A 510 -3.64 0.69 5.50
CA ASP A 510 -3.30 2.00 4.97
C ASP A 510 -4.03 3.10 5.73
N SER A 511 -3.25 4.01 6.30
CA SER A 511 -3.74 4.94 7.31
C SER A 511 -4.56 6.09 6.72
N ASP A 512 -4.36 6.44 5.46
CA ASP A 512 -5.19 7.41 4.74
C ASP A 512 -6.17 6.76 3.75
N ALA A 513 -6.08 5.43 3.59
CA ALA A 513 -6.90 4.58 2.73
C ALA A 513 -6.96 5.03 1.25
N ARG A 514 -5.92 5.74 0.81
CA ARG A 514 -5.78 6.25 -0.56
C ARG A 514 -4.84 5.33 -1.34
N GLY A 515 -5.39 4.62 -2.31
CA GLY A 515 -4.59 3.73 -3.12
C GLY A 515 -5.43 2.86 -4.03
N ALA A 516 -4.76 1.87 -4.64
CA ALA A 516 -5.36 0.90 -5.53
C ALA A 516 -4.83 -0.50 -5.19
N ILE A 517 -5.69 -1.52 -5.30
CA ILE A 517 -5.33 -2.91 -5.05
C ILE A 517 -5.56 -3.70 -6.33
N LEU A 518 -4.50 -4.33 -6.86
CA LEU A 518 -4.57 -5.16 -8.06
C LEU A 518 -4.45 -6.64 -7.68
N VAL A 519 -5.45 -7.43 -8.08
CA VAL A 519 -5.51 -8.89 -7.90
C VAL A 519 -5.38 -9.54 -9.29
N ASN A 520 -4.31 -10.30 -9.52
CA ASN A 520 -3.95 -10.87 -10.83
C ASN A 520 -3.80 -9.84 -11.97
N GLY A 521 -3.52 -8.59 -11.62
CA GLY A 521 -3.44 -7.47 -12.57
C GLY A 521 -4.76 -6.74 -12.79
N GLU A 522 -5.87 -7.27 -12.26
CA GLU A 522 -7.18 -6.62 -12.28
C GLU A 522 -7.38 -5.73 -11.05
N LEU A 523 -7.96 -4.54 -11.24
CA LEU A 523 -8.23 -3.61 -10.14
C LEU A 523 -9.40 -4.13 -9.29
N LEU A 524 -9.22 -4.14 -7.97
CA LEU A 524 -10.27 -4.48 -7.02
C LEU A 524 -11.24 -3.30 -6.86
N THR A 525 -12.51 -3.48 -7.24
CA THR A 525 -13.50 -2.38 -7.32
C THR A 525 -14.67 -2.49 -6.33
N GLY A 526 -14.81 -3.61 -5.63
CA GLY A 526 -15.92 -3.89 -4.72
C GLY A 526 -17.01 -4.75 -5.35
N GLY A 527 -18.21 -4.72 -4.77
CA GLY A 527 -19.30 -5.61 -5.15
C GLY A 527 -20.63 -5.25 -4.52
N VAL A 528 -21.68 -5.96 -4.94
CA VAL A 528 -23.07 -5.76 -4.50
C VAL A 528 -23.51 -6.94 -3.62
N MET A 529 -24.22 -6.65 -2.53
CA MET A 529 -24.85 -7.67 -1.68
C MET A 529 -26.34 -7.74 -2.01
N LYS A 530 -26.74 -8.84 -2.66
CA LYS A 530 -28.14 -9.12 -3.03
C LYS A 530 -29.00 -9.53 -1.83
N ALA A 531 -30.31 -9.38 -1.95
CA ALA A 531 -31.28 -9.88 -0.96
C ALA A 531 -31.03 -11.39 -0.68
N GLY A 532 -30.98 -11.77 0.60
CA GLY A 532 -30.72 -13.15 1.02
C GLY A 532 -29.23 -13.59 1.06
N HIS A 533 -28.28 -12.75 0.62
CA HIS A 533 -26.84 -13.02 0.69
C HIS A 533 -26.16 -12.29 1.87
N THR A 534 -24.99 -12.76 2.30
CA THR A 534 -24.19 -12.16 3.40
C THR A 534 -22.86 -11.56 2.96
N ASP A 535 -22.46 -11.81 1.72
CA ASP A 535 -21.18 -11.40 1.13
C ASP A 535 -21.52 -10.57 -0.13
N TRP A 536 -20.73 -9.53 -0.42
CA TRP A 536 -20.81 -8.78 -1.68
C TRP A 536 -20.05 -9.54 -2.78
N VAL A 537 -20.50 -9.44 -4.03
CA VAL A 537 -19.89 -10.13 -5.17
C VAL A 537 -19.51 -9.12 -6.26
N SER A 538 -18.34 -9.28 -6.89
CA SER A 538 -17.93 -8.48 -8.06
C SER A 538 -18.81 -8.77 -9.27
N ALA A 539 -18.83 -7.84 -10.24
CA ALA A 539 -19.64 -7.95 -11.46
C ALA A 539 -19.37 -9.24 -12.26
N ASP A 540 -18.12 -9.70 -12.31
CA ASP A 540 -17.72 -10.94 -12.99
C ASP A 540 -17.95 -12.22 -12.16
N GLY A 541 -18.43 -12.09 -10.92
CA GLY A 541 -18.66 -13.21 -10.01
C GLY A 541 -17.41 -13.86 -9.41
N THR A 542 -16.19 -13.42 -9.76
CA THR A 542 -14.94 -14.10 -9.38
C THR A 542 -14.44 -13.72 -7.98
N MET A 543 -14.80 -12.52 -7.52
CA MET A 543 -14.39 -11.96 -6.24
C MET A 543 -15.59 -11.84 -5.31
N THR A 544 -15.41 -12.29 -4.07
CA THR A 544 -16.37 -12.08 -2.99
C THR A 544 -15.74 -11.27 -1.87
N TYR A 545 -16.52 -10.38 -1.30
CA TYR A 545 -16.11 -9.47 -0.25
C TYR A 545 -16.98 -9.72 0.98
N ALA A 546 -16.37 -9.78 2.15
CA ALA A 546 -17.09 -10.01 3.39
C ALA A 546 -16.48 -9.18 4.52
N MET A 547 -17.31 -8.51 5.31
CA MET A 547 -16.87 -7.84 6.52
C MET A 547 -16.68 -8.88 7.63
N VAL A 548 -15.44 -9.10 8.05
CA VAL A 548 -15.10 -10.01 9.15
C VAL A 548 -14.64 -9.18 10.35
N GLY A 549 -15.57 -8.93 11.27
CA GLY A 549 -15.35 -7.94 12.32
C GLY A 549 -15.39 -6.54 11.72
N THR A 550 -14.27 -5.84 11.72
CA THR A 550 -14.10 -4.50 11.15
C THR A 550 -13.28 -4.49 9.86
N ASP A 551 -12.78 -5.66 9.46
CA ASP A 551 -11.87 -5.79 8.34
C ASP A 551 -12.64 -6.25 7.10
N LEU A 552 -12.26 -5.74 5.93
CA LEU A 552 -12.72 -6.28 4.67
C LEU A 552 -11.90 -7.51 4.30
N VAL A 553 -12.56 -8.67 4.15
CA VAL A 553 -11.95 -9.89 3.66
C VAL A 553 -12.36 -10.10 2.22
N VAL A 554 -11.37 -10.24 1.35
CA VAL A 554 -11.55 -10.50 -0.08
C VAL A 554 -11.22 -11.96 -0.36
N ARG A 555 -12.08 -12.64 -1.12
CA ARG A 555 -11.85 -14.00 -1.59
C ARG A 555 -11.91 -14.08 -3.10
N LEU A 556 -10.91 -14.73 -3.68
CA LEU A 556 -10.86 -15.09 -5.09
C LEU A 556 -11.26 -16.57 -5.21
N ASP A 557 -12.27 -16.87 -6.04
CA ASP A 557 -12.81 -18.23 -6.21
C ASP A 557 -13.15 -18.93 -4.87
N GLY A 558 -13.66 -18.15 -3.90
CA GLY A 558 -14.04 -18.62 -2.56
C GLY A 558 -12.87 -18.86 -1.59
N VAL A 559 -11.63 -18.59 -1.98
CA VAL A 559 -10.44 -18.66 -1.10
C VAL A 559 -10.06 -17.25 -0.65
N THR A 560 -9.92 -17.03 0.67
CA THR A 560 -9.43 -15.75 1.19
C THR A 560 -8.02 -15.47 0.68
N VAL A 561 -7.85 -14.28 0.10
CA VAL A 561 -6.59 -13.80 -0.49
C VAL A 561 -6.08 -12.52 0.17
N LEU A 562 -6.99 -11.61 0.54
CA LEU A 562 -6.63 -10.34 1.17
C LEU A 562 -7.49 -10.07 2.40
N THR A 563 -6.88 -9.46 3.40
CA THR A 563 -7.56 -8.76 4.48
C THR A 563 -7.16 -7.28 4.45
N ILE A 564 -8.12 -6.38 4.33
CA ILE A 564 -7.89 -4.96 4.05
C ILE A 564 -8.47 -4.13 5.19
N ASN A 565 -7.64 -3.22 5.72
CA ASN A 565 -7.90 -2.19 6.73
C ASN A 565 -8.72 -2.59 7.96
N GLU A 566 -8.16 -2.37 9.15
CA GLU A 566 -8.97 -2.36 10.36
C GLU A 566 -9.96 -1.18 10.35
N ASN A 567 -11.26 -1.46 10.40
CA ASN A 567 -12.36 -0.49 10.21
C ASN A 567 -12.46 0.00 8.76
N PHE A 568 -12.46 -0.96 7.83
CA PHE A 568 -12.75 -0.67 6.44
C PHE A 568 -14.12 0.00 6.27
N GLU A 569 -14.16 1.02 5.43
CA GLU A 569 -15.38 1.72 5.00
C GLU A 569 -15.48 1.66 3.48
N SER A 570 -16.70 1.46 2.95
CA SER A 570 -16.97 1.49 1.51
C SER A 570 -16.45 2.80 0.90
N GLY A 571 -15.72 2.70 -0.23
CA GLY A 571 -15.02 3.80 -0.89
C GLY A 571 -13.51 3.83 -0.64
N GLN A 572 -12.99 3.19 0.42
CA GLN A 572 -11.55 3.05 0.65
C GLN A 572 -10.88 2.27 -0.49
N PHE A 573 -9.71 2.71 -0.94
CA PHE A 573 -8.99 2.15 -2.10
C PHE A 573 -9.80 2.10 -3.42
N GLY A 574 -10.90 2.86 -3.52
CA GLY A 574 -11.83 2.77 -4.65
C GLY A 574 -12.73 1.53 -4.64
N ILE A 575 -12.78 0.78 -3.54
CA ILE A 575 -13.62 -0.41 -3.38
C ILE A 575 -14.98 0.00 -2.82
N ARG A 576 -16.05 -0.14 -3.61
CA ARG A 576 -17.42 0.20 -3.18
C ARG A 576 -18.22 -1.07 -2.88
N LEU A 577 -18.66 -1.20 -1.63
CA LEU A 577 -19.59 -2.22 -1.17
C LEU A 577 -20.98 -1.60 -1.12
N ILE A 578 -21.92 -2.15 -1.89
CA ILE A 578 -23.29 -1.65 -2.03
C ILE A 578 -24.24 -2.65 -1.33
N ASP A 579 -24.98 -2.17 -0.34
CA ASP A 579 -25.95 -2.95 0.47
C ASP A 579 -27.36 -2.50 0.11
N ARG A 580 -28.12 -3.36 -0.59
CA ARG A 580 -29.50 -3.08 -1.03
C ARG A 580 -30.51 -3.99 -0.31
N SER A 581 -30.29 -4.25 0.99
CA SER A 581 -31.11 -5.18 1.78
C SER A 581 -32.48 -4.64 2.26
N ALA A 582 -32.79 -3.35 2.04
CA ALA A 582 -34.11 -2.74 2.31
C ALA A 582 -34.19 -1.28 1.80
N ASP A 583 -34.94 -0.94 0.74
CA ASP A 583 -35.39 0.44 0.45
C ASP A 583 -36.43 0.53 -0.73
N PRO A 584 -37.14 1.67 -1.00
CA PRO A 584 -38.60 1.80 -0.75
C PRO A 584 -39.51 2.46 -1.85
N THR A 585 -40.81 2.14 -1.81
CA THR A 585 -42.00 2.63 -2.59
C THR A 585 -42.14 4.13 -3.00
N ALA A 586 -42.11 4.48 -4.29
CA ALA A 586 -42.70 5.71 -4.88
C ALA A 586 -42.96 5.64 -6.41
N ALA A 587 -44.09 6.18 -6.89
CA ALA A 587 -44.56 6.15 -8.29
C ALA A 587 -43.90 7.17 -9.26
N PRO A 588 -44.03 7.02 -10.61
CA PRO A 588 -43.14 7.63 -11.59
C PRO A 588 -43.39 9.09 -11.96
N PRO A 589 -42.34 9.86 -12.28
CA PRO A 589 -42.44 11.12 -13.00
C PRO A 589 -42.20 10.96 -14.50
N VAL A 590 -43.06 11.63 -15.28
CA VAL A 590 -42.79 12.00 -16.66
C VAL A 590 -41.82 13.20 -16.64
N VAL A 591 -40.54 12.98 -16.97
CA VAL A 591 -39.52 14.06 -16.98
C VAL A 591 -39.48 14.76 -18.35
N ASP A 592 -40.01 15.98 -18.40
CA ASP A 592 -39.95 16.88 -19.57
C ASP A 592 -38.72 17.79 -19.46
N TYR A 593 -37.61 17.41 -20.11
CA TYR A 593 -36.36 18.18 -20.16
C TYR A 593 -36.43 19.51 -20.94
N THR A 594 -37.61 19.97 -21.39
CA THR A 594 -37.71 21.16 -22.26
C THR A 594 -37.49 22.51 -21.59
N ASN A 595 -37.32 22.60 -20.27
CA ASN A 595 -37.24 23.90 -19.59
C ASN A 595 -36.17 23.99 -18.49
N ALA A 596 -34.90 24.24 -18.85
CA ALA A 596 -34.07 25.31 -18.25
C ALA A 596 -32.56 25.23 -18.57
N TYR A 597 -32.12 25.25 -19.84
CA TYR A 597 -30.71 25.58 -20.12
C TYR A 597 -30.58 26.76 -21.08
N SER A 598 -30.46 27.96 -20.49
CA SER A 598 -30.13 29.16 -21.24
C SER A 598 -28.64 29.16 -21.60
N THR A 599 -28.36 28.90 -22.87
CA THR A 599 -27.08 29.19 -23.57
C THR A 599 -25.98 28.12 -23.41
N ILE A 600 -26.05 27.06 -24.23
CA ILE A 600 -24.91 26.19 -24.56
C ILE A 600 -23.83 27.04 -25.26
N VAL A 601 -22.64 27.16 -24.65
CA VAL A 601 -21.44 27.77 -25.28
C VAL A 601 -20.41 26.69 -25.52
N ILE A 602 -20.34 26.19 -26.76
CA ILE A 602 -19.30 25.25 -27.21
C ILE A 602 -18.00 26.03 -27.46
N PHE A 603 -16.95 25.80 -26.66
CA PHE A 603 -15.60 26.26 -26.99
C PHE A 603 -14.84 25.15 -27.72
N ALA A 604 -14.91 25.15 -29.06
CA ALA A 604 -13.86 24.55 -29.86
C ALA A 604 -12.71 25.54 -29.95
N SER A 605 -11.53 25.24 -29.40
CA SER A 605 -10.33 25.97 -29.81
C SER A 605 -9.22 25.03 -30.25
N SER A 606 -9.07 24.97 -31.57
CA SER A 606 -7.76 24.88 -32.20
C SER A 606 -6.85 25.96 -31.61
N GLU A 607 -5.76 25.53 -30.98
CA GLU A 607 -4.56 26.28 -30.61
C GLU A 607 -4.71 27.64 -29.86
N GLN A 608 -4.00 27.66 -28.72
CA GLN A 608 -3.47 28.81 -27.97
C GLN A 608 -4.37 29.52 -26.94
N SER A 609 -4.01 29.21 -25.69
CA SER A 609 -3.81 30.14 -24.55
C SER A 609 -4.86 30.10 -23.45
N GLY A 610 -4.58 29.29 -22.43
CA GLY A 610 -4.88 29.62 -21.02
C GLY A 610 -5.68 28.55 -20.29
N SER A 611 -4.97 27.74 -19.49
CA SER A 611 -5.48 26.74 -18.54
C SER A 611 -6.17 25.51 -19.13
N VAL A 612 -5.35 24.53 -19.52
CA VAL A 612 -5.72 23.12 -19.67
C VAL A 612 -4.53 22.31 -19.14
N VAL A 613 -4.76 21.42 -18.16
CA VAL A 613 -3.80 20.37 -17.83
C VAL A 613 -4.03 19.24 -18.83
N LEU A 614 -3.05 19.00 -19.69
CA LEU A 614 -2.93 17.81 -20.53
C LEU A 614 -1.59 17.14 -20.21
N GLY A 615 -1.63 15.83 -20.05
CA GLY A 615 -0.51 14.92 -20.23
C GLY A 615 -1.11 13.53 -20.40
N GLY A 616 -0.73 12.68 -21.34
CA GLY A 616 0.08 12.81 -22.54
C GLY A 616 -0.31 11.64 -23.47
N PHE A 617 -0.14 11.80 -24.78
CA PHE A 617 -0.40 10.73 -25.74
C PHE A 617 0.66 9.63 -25.65
N GLY A 618 0.21 8.39 -25.42
CA GLY A 618 0.92 7.16 -25.81
C GLY A 618 1.34 6.24 -24.67
N ASP A 619 0.42 5.36 -24.23
CA ASP A 619 0.59 3.92 -23.96
C ASP A 619 -0.81 3.35 -23.63
N ASP A 620 -1.10 2.08 -23.95
CA ASP A 620 -2.38 1.39 -23.68
C ASP A 620 -2.55 1.06 -22.18
N SER A 621 -2.06 1.95 -21.28
CA SER A 621 -1.84 1.69 -19.85
C SER A 621 -2.11 2.90 -18.94
N VAL A 622 -2.76 3.96 -19.44
CA VAL A 622 -2.93 5.22 -18.70
C VAL A 622 -4.37 5.38 -18.20
N ASN A 623 -4.60 5.05 -16.92
CA ASN A 623 -5.80 5.46 -16.17
C ASN A 623 -5.80 6.99 -16.04
N TYR A 624 -6.87 7.66 -16.50
CA TYR A 624 -7.09 9.08 -16.25
C TYR A 624 -8.05 9.22 -15.06
N VAL A 625 -7.62 9.88 -13.98
CA VAL A 625 -8.45 10.19 -12.80
C VAL A 625 -8.71 11.69 -12.76
N ILE A 626 -9.97 12.10 -12.91
CA ILE A 626 -10.40 13.51 -12.79
C ILE A 626 -11.18 13.67 -11.49
N HIS A 627 -10.76 14.62 -10.65
CA HIS A 627 -11.49 15.02 -9.43
C HIS A 627 -12.26 16.32 -9.70
N GLY A 628 -13.59 16.32 -9.46
CA GLY A 628 -14.39 17.55 -9.33
C GLY A 628 -13.97 18.38 -8.10
N TYR A 629 -14.03 19.71 -8.20
CA TYR A 629 -13.82 20.62 -7.07
C TYR A 629 -15.17 21.09 -6.53
N GLU A 630 -15.29 21.27 -5.21
CA GLU A 630 -16.49 21.80 -4.55
C GLU A 630 -16.92 23.18 -5.09
N GLY A 631 -17.99 23.24 -5.89
CA GLY A 631 -18.61 24.48 -6.38
C GLY A 631 -19.93 24.23 -7.13
N GLU A 632 -20.95 25.06 -6.88
CA GLU A 632 -22.28 24.88 -7.47
C GLU A 632 -22.30 25.18 -8.98
N GLU A 633 -22.76 24.20 -9.77
CA GLU A 633 -22.91 24.19 -11.24
C GLU A 633 -21.59 24.23 -12.04
N ASP A 634 -20.82 23.13 -12.05
CA ASP A 634 -19.62 23.00 -12.89
C ASP A 634 -19.83 21.99 -14.03
N TRP A 635 -19.93 22.49 -15.27
CA TRP A 635 -20.03 21.66 -16.48
C TRP A 635 -18.65 21.09 -16.86
N HIS A 636 -18.41 19.81 -16.60
CA HIS A 636 -17.19 19.11 -16.98
C HIS A 636 -17.29 18.55 -18.42
N PHE A 637 -16.21 18.58 -19.20
CA PHE A 637 -16.17 18.01 -20.55
C PHE A 637 -14.84 17.29 -20.75
N ASN A 638 -14.87 15.95 -20.74
CA ASN A 638 -13.72 15.12 -21.06
C ASN A 638 -13.88 14.57 -22.49
N GLN A 639 -12.80 14.55 -23.28
CA GLN A 639 -12.73 13.69 -24.47
C GLN A 639 -11.61 12.70 -24.17
N GLY A 640 -11.99 11.55 -23.61
CA GLY A 640 -11.10 10.46 -23.26
C GLY A 640 -10.44 9.82 -24.49
N ASN A 641 -9.26 9.26 -24.28
CA ASN A 641 -8.56 8.43 -25.27
C ASN A 641 -9.15 7.00 -25.23
N LEU A 642 -8.82 6.16 -26.21
CA LEU A 642 -9.28 4.76 -26.39
C LEU A 642 -8.85 3.74 -25.29
N GLY A 643 -8.80 4.10 -24.02
CA GLY A 643 -8.36 3.20 -22.94
C GLY A 643 -9.08 3.47 -21.62
N ASN A 644 -8.98 2.53 -20.67
CA ASN A 644 -9.73 2.48 -19.41
C ASN A 644 -9.63 3.77 -18.57
N ASN A 645 -10.76 4.42 -18.29
CA ASN A 645 -10.87 5.71 -17.60
C ASN A 645 -11.60 5.58 -16.25
N GLN A 646 -11.27 6.42 -15.26
CA GLN A 646 -12.00 6.49 -14.00
C GLN A 646 -12.40 7.94 -13.68
N VAL A 647 -13.70 8.20 -13.61
CA VAL A 647 -14.28 9.55 -13.45
C VAL A 647 -15.20 9.60 -12.23
N LEU A 648 -15.03 10.64 -11.40
CA LEU A 648 -15.87 10.94 -10.24
C LEU A 648 -16.21 12.43 -10.23
N THR A 649 -17.48 12.79 -10.45
CA THR A 649 -17.89 14.17 -10.74
C THR A 649 -18.33 14.99 -9.52
N GLY A 650 -18.99 14.38 -8.53
CA GLY A 650 -19.10 14.95 -7.18
C GLY A 650 -20.48 15.50 -6.82
N ARG A 651 -20.73 16.81 -6.94
CA ARG A 651 -22.04 17.44 -6.62
C ARG A 651 -22.43 18.41 -7.74
N GLY A 652 -23.72 18.47 -8.07
CA GLY A 652 -24.31 19.24 -9.17
C GLY A 652 -24.57 18.40 -10.42
N ASP A 653 -25.40 18.91 -11.34
CA ASP A 653 -25.70 18.24 -12.62
C ASP A 653 -24.47 18.20 -13.54
N ASP A 654 -23.98 17.00 -13.83
CA ASP A 654 -22.74 16.71 -14.53
C ASP A 654 -22.95 16.04 -15.89
N VAL A 655 -21.97 16.19 -16.80
CA VAL A 655 -22.00 15.54 -18.12
C VAL A 655 -20.64 14.89 -18.42
N VAL A 656 -20.61 13.57 -18.54
CA VAL A 656 -19.38 12.77 -18.70
C VAL A 656 -19.40 11.98 -20.01
N PHE A 657 -18.27 11.99 -20.73
CA PHE A 657 -18.04 11.14 -21.90
C PHE A 657 -16.60 10.55 -21.84
N THR A 658 -16.44 9.23 -21.80
CA THR A 658 -15.11 8.57 -21.69
C THR A 658 -14.59 7.92 -22.98
N ALA A 659 -15.44 7.64 -23.97
CA ALA A 659 -15.10 6.95 -25.23
C ALA A 659 -14.72 5.48 -25.01
N ASN A 660 -14.22 4.76 -26.02
CA ASN A 660 -13.98 3.31 -25.88
C ASN A 660 -12.89 2.98 -24.83
N GLY A 661 -13.08 1.94 -24.03
CA GLY A 661 -12.24 1.50 -22.92
C GLY A 661 -13.07 0.74 -21.88
N HIS A 662 -12.46 0.08 -20.89
CA HIS A 662 -13.18 -0.41 -19.72
C HIS A 662 -13.24 0.70 -18.67
N ASP A 663 -14.30 1.48 -18.69
CA ASP A 663 -14.40 2.74 -17.96
C ASP A 663 -15.19 2.59 -16.66
N ARG A 664 -14.91 3.48 -15.70
CA ARG A 664 -15.65 3.59 -14.44
C ARG A 664 -16.08 5.03 -14.20
N ILE A 665 -17.38 5.28 -14.16
CA ILE A 665 -17.96 6.62 -14.01
C ILE A 665 -18.89 6.64 -12.79
N SER A 666 -18.80 7.69 -11.98
CA SER A 666 -19.75 7.98 -10.90
C SER A 666 -20.15 9.46 -10.97
N GLY A 667 -21.47 9.70 -11.08
CA GLY A 667 -22.11 11.00 -11.19
C GLY A 667 -22.07 11.81 -9.89
N GLY A 668 -22.49 11.20 -8.80
CA GLY A 668 -22.50 11.83 -7.48
C GLY A 668 -23.88 12.43 -7.16
N GLU A 669 -23.95 13.59 -6.49
CA GLU A 669 -25.25 14.26 -6.26
C GLU A 669 -25.58 15.14 -7.47
N GLY A 670 -26.73 15.06 -8.12
CA GLY A 670 -27.11 15.89 -9.27
C GLY A 670 -27.84 15.09 -10.35
N ASN A 671 -28.45 15.78 -11.32
CA ASN A 671 -29.05 15.12 -12.48
C ASN A 671 -28.03 15.04 -13.62
N ASP A 672 -27.45 13.86 -13.81
CA ASP A 672 -26.23 13.67 -14.59
C ASP A 672 -26.48 13.01 -15.95
N ILE A 673 -25.55 13.20 -16.89
CA ILE A 673 -25.53 12.52 -18.19
C ILE A 673 -24.19 11.83 -18.34
N LEU A 674 -24.18 10.51 -18.25
CA LEU A 674 -22.97 9.69 -18.21
C LEU A 674 -22.91 8.78 -19.43
N TRP A 675 -21.85 8.90 -20.24
CA TRP A 675 -21.62 8.03 -21.39
C TRP A 675 -20.23 7.39 -21.33
N ALA A 676 -20.20 6.07 -21.19
CA ALA A 676 -18.97 5.29 -21.13
C ALA A 676 -18.36 5.08 -22.54
N GLY A 677 -18.80 4.10 -23.31
CA GLY A 677 -18.28 3.89 -24.66
C GLY A 677 -18.43 2.43 -25.05
N ASP A 678 -17.56 1.90 -25.90
CA ASP A 678 -17.42 0.44 -26.03
C ASP A 678 -16.36 -0.08 -25.03
N GLY A 679 -16.59 -1.23 -24.42
CA GLY A 679 -15.75 -1.92 -23.42
C GLY A 679 -16.64 -2.45 -22.30
N ASP A 680 -16.12 -3.31 -21.40
CA ASP A 680 -16.84 -3.72 -20.18
C ASP A 680 -16.75 -2.56 -19.15
N ASP A 681 -17.81 -1.76 -19.06
CA ASP A 681 -17.90 -0.49 -18.33
C ASP A 681 -18.63 -0.62 -16.98
N VAL A 682 -18.37 0.32 -16.06
CA VAL A 682 -19.10 0.47 -14.80
C VAL A 682 -19.58 1.91 -14.65
N VAL A 683 -20.87 2.16 -14.78
CA VAL A 683 -21.47 3.51 -14.75
C VAL A 683 -22.46 3.61 -13.60
N GLN A 684 -22.29 4.63 -12.76
CA GLN A 684 -23.18 4.88 -11.62
C GLN A 684 -23.68 6.33 -11.64
N GLY A 685 -25.00 6.53 -11.60
CA GLY A 685 -25.62 7.87 -11.51
C GLY A 685 -25.46 8.46 -10.11
N ASP A 686 -25.77 7.67 -9.07
CA ASP A 686 -25.76 8.03 -7.65
C ASP A 686 -27.06 8.73 -7.18
N GLU A 687 -27.07 10.02 -6.81
CA GLU A 687 -28.29 10.71 -6.34
C GLU A 687 -28.77 11.75 -7.37
N GLY A 688 -29.95 11.59 -7.94
CA GLY A 688 -30.58 12.53 -8.87
C GLY A 688 -31.26 11.80 -10.03
N ASP A 689 -31.92 12.54 -10.92
CA ASP A 689 -32.52 11.95 -12.13
C ASP A 689 -31.48 11.91 -13.26
N ASP A 690 -30.91 10.73 -13.52
CA ASP A 690 -29.72 10.55 -14.33
C ASP A 690 -30.00 9.91 -15.70
N VAL A 691 -29.09 10.13 -16.65
CA VAL A 691 -29.10 9.48 -17.97
C VAL A 691 -27.78 8.76 -18.19
N LEU A 692 -27.82 7.43 -18.11
CA LEU A 692 -26.66 6.57 -18.24
C LEU A 692 -26.67 5.87 -19.59
N LYS A 693 -25.49 5.80 -20.22
CA LYS A 693 -25.31 5.10 -21.49
C LYS A 693 -23.96 4.38 -21.57
N ALA A 694 -23.98 3.08 -21.85
CA ALA A 694 -22.81 2.33 -22.30
C ALA A 694 -22.95 1.96 -23.79
N GLY A 695 -22.06 1.09 -24.27
CA GLY A 695 -21.91 0.77 -25.69
C GLY A 695 -21.81 -0.72 -25.88
N ARG A 696 -20.83 -1.21 -26.64
CA ARG A 696 -20.62 -2.67 -26.73
C ARG A 696 -19.83 -3.16 -25.53
N GLY A 697 -20.28 -4.18 -24.83
CA GLY A 697 -19.57 -4.57 -23.61
C GLY A 697 -20.20 -5.72 -22.84
N ARG A 698 -19.72 -5.88 -21.62
CA ARG A 698 -20.49 -6.48 -20.52
C ARG A 698 -20.48 -5.45 -19.43
N ASP A 699 -21.52 -4.65 -19.43
CA ASP A 699 -21.56 -3.39 -18.73
C ASP A 699 -22.33 -3.54 -17.42
N PHE A 700 -21.92 -2.78 -16.42
CA PHE A 700 -22.64 -2.64 -15.16
C PHE A 700 -23.12 -1.20 -15.05
N LEU A 701 -24.43 -0.98 -15.05
CA LEU A 701 -25.04 0.34 -14.92
C LEU A 701 -25.97 0.38 -13.72
N ASP A 702 -25.86 1.42 -12.90
CA ASP A 702 -26.71 1.64 -11.72
C ASP A 702 -27.16 3.11 -11.73
N GLY A 703 -28.45 3.35 -11.98
CA GLY A 703 -29.07 4.67 -11.97
C GLY A 703 -28.85 5.33 -10.61
N GLY A 704 -29.38 4.73 -9.55
CA GLY A 704 -29.02 5.09 -8.18
C GLY A 704 -30.24 5.44 -7.35
N VAL A 705 -30.46 6.72 -7.06
CA VAL A 705 -31.62 7.26 -6.37
C VAL A 705 -32.15 8.44 -7.17
N GLY A 706 -33.31 8.28 -7.78
CA GLY A 706 -33.93 9.25 -8.67
C GLY A 706 -34.66 8.53 -9.78
N ASN A 707 -35.08 9.26 -10.81
CA ASN A 707 -35.83 8.67 -11.92
C ASN A 707 -34.95 8.66 -13.16
N ASP A 708 -34.38 7.48 -13.41
CA ASP A 708 -33.21 7.32 -14.25
C ASP A 708 -33.56 6.74 -15.62
N ILE A 709 -32.73 7.07 -16.61
CA ILE A 709 -32.79 6.47 -17.94
C ILE A 709 -31.47 5.75 -18.16
N VAL A 710 -31.52 4.42 -18.27
CA VAL A 710 -30.33 3.58 -18.40
C VAL A 710 -30.35 2.82 -19.73
N LEU A 711 -29.29 3.01 -20.51
CA LEU A 711 -29.10 2.42 -21.84
C LEU A 711 -27.79 1.64 -21.86
N SER A 712 -27.80 0.33 -21.56
CA SER A 712 -26.56 -0.46 -21.51
C SER A 712 -25.94 -0.66 -22.89
N GLY A 713 -26.73 -1.04 -23.89
CA GLY A 713 -26.22 -1.21 -25.25
C GLY A 713 -26.03 -2.69 -25.58
N PRO A 714 -25.35 -3.03 -26.70
CA PRO A 714 -25.18 -4.44 -27.08
C PRO A 714 -24.18 -5.17 -26.18
N GLY A 715 -24.61 -6.20 -25.47
CA GLY A 715 -23.76 -6.86 -24.49
C GLY A 715 -24.50 -7.89 -23.67
N LYS A 716 -23.78 -8.49 -22.72
CA LYS A 716 -24.39 -9.22 -21.59
C LYS A 716 -24.24 -8.33 -20.38
N ASP A 717 -25.27 -7.55 -20.11
CA ASP A 717 -25.21 -6.39 -19.26
C ASP A 717 -26.00 -6.61 -17.96
N VAL A 718 -25.66 -5.79 -16.96
CA VAL A 718 -26.31 -5.78 -15.66
C VAL A 718 -26.74 -4.35 -15.36
N VAL A 719 -28.04 -4.14 -15.28
CA VAL A 719 -28.66 -2.83 -15.22
C VAL A 719 -29.54 -2.73 -13.98
N PHE A 720 -29.33 -1.69 -13.18
CA PHE A 720 -30.14 -1.37 -12.02
C PHE A 720 -30.73 0.03 -12.13
N GLY A 721 -32.04 0.16 -11.92
CA GLY A 721 -32.72 1.44 -11.71
C GLY A 721 -32.52 1.92 -10.28
N SER A 722 -32.61 0.96 -9.36
CA SER A 722 -32.34 1.05 -7.92
C SER A 722 -33.43 1.75 -7.11
N GLY A 723 -33.80 3.01 -7.37
CA GLY A 723 -34.87 3.61 -6.58
C GLY A 723 -35.34 4.95 -7.09
N GLY A 724 -36.65 5.13 -7.11
CA GLY A 724 -37.34 6.07 -7.99
C GLY A 724 -37.87 5.30 -9.20
N ALA A 725 -38.52 5.98 -10.14
CA ALA A 725 -39.15 5.28 -11.24
C ALA A 725 -38.35 5.39 -12.54
N ASP A 726 -37.94 4.24 -13.03
CA ASP A 726 -36.80 4.12 -13.92
C ASP A 726 -37.20 3.56 -15.29
N LEU A 727 -36.36 3.85 -16.28
CA LEU A 727 -36.49 3.37 -17.65
C LEU A 727 -35.20 2.66 -18.06
N LEU A 728 -35.26 1.33 -18.12
CA LEU A 728 -34.12 0.46 -18.34
C LEU A 728 -34.24 -0.27 -19.68
N TYR A 729 -33.16 -0.23 -20.45
CA TYR A 729 -33.02 -0.99 -21.69
C TYR A 729 -31.77 -1.85 -21.58
N GLY A 730 -31.94 -3.17 -21.56
CA GLY A 730 -30.84 -4.15 -21.58
C GLY A 730 -30.02 -4.02 -22.84
N ASP A 731 -30.74 -3.87 -23.94
CA ASP A 731 -30.09 -3.88 -25.23
C ASP A 731 -30.26 -2.58 -26.04
N GLY A 732 -29.22 -2.26 -26.82
CA GLY A 732 -29.16 -1.04 -27.60
C GLY A 732 -29.73 -1.20 -29.01
N LEU A 733 -30.83 -0.48 -29.33
CA LEU A 733 -31.17 -0.13 -30.72
C LEU A 733 -30.13 0.87 -31.29
N THR A 734 -28.90 0.42 -31.56
CA THR A 734 -27.87 1.30 -32.11
C THR A 734 -28.04 1.44 -33.63
N PRO A 735 -28.17 2.66 -34.19
CA PRO A 735 -27.57 2.93 -35.49
C PRO A 735 -26.07 2.99 -35.25
N ASP A 736 -25.37 1.88 -35.49
CA ASP A 736 -23.91 1.86 -35.48
C ASP A 736 -23.39 2.96 -36.43
N VAL A 737 -22.89 4.07 -35.86
CA VAL A 737 -22.17 5.09 -36.61
C VAL A 737 -20.69 4.71 -36.69
N GLY A 738 -20.44 3.47 -37.12
CA GLY A 738 -19.15 3.01 -37.60
C GLY A 738 -18.75 3.71 -38.90
N GLY A 739 -18.27 4.96 -38.80
CA GLY A 739 -17.49 5.63 -39.83
C GLY A 739 -18.26 6.19 -41.03
N GLU A 740 -18.09 7.50 -41.28
CA GLU A 740 -18.50 8.23 -42.50
C GLU A 740 -19.98 8.11 -42.95
N PHE A 741 -20.75 9.17 -42.65
CA PHE A 741 -21.82 9.69 -43.52
C PHE A 741 -22.80 8.66 -44.15
N GLY A 742 -23.85 8.28 -43.40
CA GLY A 742 -25.00 7.60 -43.99
C GLY A 742 -26.17 7.49 -43.00
N VAL A 743 -27.27 8.19 -43.28
CA VAL A 743 -28.55 8.02 -42.57
C VAL A 743 -29.21 6.75 -43.11
N GLY A 744 -29.28 5.72 -42.28
CA GLY A 744 -29.99 4.48 -42.54
C GLY A 744 -29.81 3.56 -41.35
N ALA A 745 -30.79 3.53 -40.44
CA ALA A 745 -30.90 2.47 -39.44
C ALA A 745 -31.10 1.15 -40.20
N SER A 746 -30.08 0.31 -40.22
CA SER A 746 -30.31 -1.13 -40.38
C SER A 746 -30.32 -1.71 -38.98
N VAL A 747 -31.41 -2.38 -38.64
CA VAL A 747 -31.54 -3.30 -37.51
C VAL A 747 -30.20 -4.01 -37.32
N GLY A 748 -29.62 -3.86 -36.13
CA GLY A 748 -28.34 -4.45 -35.77
C GLY A 748 -28.32 -5.95 -36.06
N ASP A 749 -27.13 -6.48 -36.27
CA ASP A 749 -26.90 -7.91 -36.37
C ASP A 749 -27.45 -8.57 -35.09
N ALA A 750 -28.55 -9.34 -35.17
CA ALA A 750 -29.16 -10.07 -34.04
C ALA A 750 -28.23 -11.12 -33.38
N SER A 751 -26.94 -11.08 -33.70
CA SER A 751 -25.87 -11.85 -33.07
C SER A 751 -25.06 -11.03 -32.07
N LEU A 752 -25.51 -9.82 -31.75
CA LEU A 752 -24.91 -8.90 -30.79
C LEU A 752 -25.85 -8.56 -29.63
N MET A 753 -27.04 -9.16 -29.61
CA MET A 753 -28.04 -9.05 -28.55
C MET A 753 -27.92 -10.36 -27.76
N ASP A 754 -27.42 -10.27 -26.53
CA ASP A 754 -27.05 -11.37 -25.63
C ASP A 754 -27.87 -11.23 -24.32
N ASP A 755 -27.93 -12.28 -23.48
CA ASP A 755 -28.73 -12.24 -22.25
C ASP A 755 -28.34 -11.10 -21.28
N ASP A 756 -29.34 -10.37 -20.80
CA ASP A 756 -29.22 -9.27 -19.86
C ASP A 756 -29.86 -9.54 -18.49
N TYR A 757 -29.45 -8.74 -17.49
CA TYR A 757 -30.08 -8.69 -16.18
C TYR A 757 -30.52 -7.26 -15.87
N LEU A 758 -31.82 -7.03 -15.72
CA LEU A 758 -32.42 -5.75 -15.38
C LEU A 758 -33.17 -5.86 -14.06
N ASP A 759 -33.01 -4.85 -13.21
CA ASP A 759 -33.64 -4.77 -11.90
C ASP A 759 -34.09 -3.33 -11.65
N GLY A 760 -35.41 -3.09 -11.70
CA GLY A 760 -36.04 -1.77 -11.53
C GLY A 760 -35.81 -1.24 -10.13
N GLY A 761 -36.04 -2.08 -9.13
CA GLY A 761 -35.76 -1.76 -7.74
C GLY A 761 -37.02 -1.24 -7.05
N ALA A 762 -37.06 0.06 -6.75
CA ALA A 762 -38.20 0.62 -6.01
C ALA A 762 -38.78 1.81 -6.75
N GLY A 763 -39.96 1.68 -7.32
CA GLY A 763 -40.34 2.59 -8.38
C GLY A 763 -41.68 2.28 -8.98
N ALA A 764 -41.78 2.54 -10.28
CA ALA A 764 -42.83 2.01 -11.12
C ALA A 764 -42.22 2.04 -12.52
N ASP A 765 -41.58 0.94 -12.84
CA ASP A 765 -40.43 0.90 -13.71
C ASP A 765 -40.79 0.33 -15.07
N TRP A 766 -39.98 0.68 -16.07
CA TRP A 766 -40.11 0.16 -17.44
C TRP A 766 -38.83 -0.56 -17.82
N LEU A 767 -38.92 -1.88 -17.97
CA LEU A 767 -37.80 -2.75 -18.29
C LEU A 767 -38.02 -3.38 -19.68
N PHE A 768 -36.99 -3.33 -20.51
CA PHE A 768 -36.99 -3.91 -21.85
C PHE A 768 -35.74 -4.77 -22.06
N GLY A 769 -35.91 -6.08 -22.19
CA GLY A 769 -34.83 -7.04 -22.44
C GLY A 769 -34.33 -7.02 -23.89
N PHE A 770 -35.25 -7.03 -24.85
CA PHE A 770 -35.05 -7.31 -26.26
C PHE A 770 -34.66 -8.77 -26.53
N LEU A 771 -33.71 -9.05 -27.42
CA LEU A 771 -33.42 -10.42 -27.83
C LEU A 771 -32.36 -11.02 -26.90
N GLY A 772 -32.60 -12.21 -26.37
CA GLY A 772 -31.66 -12.89 -25.46
C GLY A 772 -32.44 -13.57 -24.35
N ASP A 773 -31.86 -14.53 -23.62
CA ASP A 773 -32.58 -15.16 -22.50
C ASP A 773 -32.47 -14.27 -21.25
N ASP A 774 -33.34 -13.27 -21.13
CA ASP A 774 -33.18 -12.14 -20.21
C ASP A 774 -33.77 -12.40 -18.81
N VAL A 775 -33.29 -11.63 -17.82
CA VAL A 775 -33.85 -11.60 -16.47
C VAL A 775 -34.29 -10.19 -16.14
N LEU A 776 -35.60 -9.99 -15.96
CA LEU A 776 -36.20 -8.70 -15.64
C LEU A 776 -36.90 -8.79 -14.28
N LEU A 777 -36.51 -7.93 -13.34
CA LEU A 777 -37.11 -7.84 -12.01
C LEU A 777 -37.69 -6.43 -11.81
N GLY A 778 -39.00 -6.32 -11.59
CA GLY A 778 -39.70 -5.06 -11.34
C GLY A 778 -39.33 -4.51 -9.96
N GLY A 779 -39.71 -5.24 -8.91
CA GLY A 779 -39.38 -4.92 -7.52
C GLY A 779 -40.59 -4.35 -6.77
N ASP A 780 -40.40 -3.22 -6.05
CA ASP A 780 -41.50 -2.52 -5.40
C ASP A 780 -42.13 -1.55 -6.41
N GLY A 781 -43.38 -1.70 -6.84
CA GLY A 781 -43.90 -0.73 -7.79
C GLY A 781 -45.21 -1.01 -8.50
N THR A 782 -45.25 -0.61 -9.75
CA THR A 782 -46.32 -0.92 -10.71
C THR A 782 -45.56 -0.90 -12.02
N ASP A 783 -45.05 -2.06 -12.36
CA ASP A 783 -43.93 -2.22 -13.27
C ASP A 783 -44.39 -2.77 -14.60
N TYR A 784 -43.63 -2.44 -15.64
CA TYR A 784 -43.90 -2.79 -17.02
C TYR A 784 -42.67 -3.50 -17.58
N LEU A 785 -42.74 -4.83 -17.64
CA LEU A 785 -41.64 -5.70 -18.05
C LEU A 785 -41.96 -6.31 -19.41
N PHE A 786 -41.02 -6.17 -20.34
CA PHE A 786 -41.14 -6.73 -21.68
C PHE A 786 -39.86 -7.49 -22.02
N GLY A 787 -40.01 -8.78 -22.31
CA GLY A 787 -38.97 -9.65 -22.81
C GLY A 787 -38.44 -9.14 -24.15
N ASP A 788 -39.13 -9.45 -25.25
CA ASP A 788 -38.59 -9.15 -26.59
C ASP A 788 -39.03 -7.83 -27.24
N THR A 789 -40.20 -7.29 -26.88
CA THR A 789 -40.83 -6.20 -27.66
C THR A 789 -40.91 -4.85 -26.94
N VAL A 790 -41.21 -3.81 -27.72
CA VAL A 790 -41.48 -2.47 -27.21
C VAL A 790 -42.86 -2.03 -27.72
N PRO A 791 -43.88 -1.94 -26.85
CA PRO A 791 -45.22 -1.51 -27.25
C PRO A 791 -45.26 -0.09 -27.83
N GLU A 792 -46.22 0.18 -28.74
CA GLU A 792 -46.40 1.51 -29.36
C GLU A 792 -46.64 2.64 -28.34
N ASP A 793 -47.24 2.31 -27.19
CA ASP A 793 -47.59 3.24 -26.10
C ASP A 793 -46.47 3.43 -25.05
N SER A 794 -45.30 2.81 -25.26
CA SER A 794 -44.15 2.93 -24.35
C SER A 794 -43.64 4.38 -24.20
N PRO A 795 -43.11 4.77 -23.02
CA PRO A 795 -42.52 6.09 -22.78
C PRO A 795 -41.48 6.44 -23.86
N SER A 796 -41.68 7.57 -24.53
CA SER A 796 -40.75 8.03 -25.57
C SER A 796 -39.66 8.89 -24.96
N VAL A 797 -38.40 8.50 -25.10
CA VAL A 797 -37.26 9.35 -24.71
C VAL A 797 -37.07 10.46 -25.76
N HIS A 798 -37.49 11.69 -25.42
CA HIS A 798 -37.34 12.89 -26.25
C HIS A 798 -36.10 13.69 -25.86
N THR A 799 -35.07 13.68 -26.71
CA THR A 799 -33.87 14.50 -26.51
C THR A 799 -33.85 15.78 -27.38
N LEU A 800 -33.27 16.85 -26.84
CA LEU A 800 -33.24 18.21 -27.39
C LEU A 800 -32.32 18.35 -28.62
N TYR A 801 -32.91 18.62 -29.80
CA TYR A 801 -32.16 19.19 -30.93
C TYR A 801 -31.90 20.68 -30.70
N THR A 802 -30.67 21.09 -30.33
CA THR A 802 -30.28 22.50 -30.48
C THR A 802 -29.47 22.71 -31.74
N SER A 803 -29.95 23.64 -32.58
CA SER A 803 -29.37 23.90 -33.89
C SER A 803 -28.03 24.61 -33.79
N ALA A 804 -27.09 24.12 -34.61
CA ALA A 804 -25.91 24.76 -35.15
C ALA A 804 -24.57 24.50 -34.42
N THR A 805 -23.81 23.61 -35.09
CA THR A 805 -22.36 23.63 -35.35
C THR A 805 -21.47 22.55 -34.73
N PHE A 806 -21.97 21.50 -34.10
CA PHE A 806 -21.29 20.19 -33.99
C PHE A 806 -22.36 19.10 -33.79
N TYR A 807 -22.33 18.06 -34.62
CA TYR A 807 -23.37 17.02 -34.69
C TYR A 807 -22.92 15.86 -33.80
N TYR A 808 -23.31 15.88 -32.53
CA TYR A 808 -23.42 14.67 -31.71
C TYR A 808 -24.91 14.39 -31.60
N GLY A 809 -25.35 13.33 -32.27
CA GLY A 809 -26.75 12.94 -32.27
C GLY A 809 -27.10 12.36 -30.91
N LEU A 810 -27.73 13.18 -30.06
CA LEU A 810 -28.51 12.69 -28.93
C LEU A 810 -29.71 11.95 -29.55
N VAL A 811 -29.87 10.66 -29.23
CA VAL A 811 -30.83 9.77 -29.89
C VAL A 811 -32.24 10.16 -29.45
N ALA A 812 -33.14 10.28 -30.42
CA ALA A 812 -34.57 10.39 -30.21
C ALA A 812 -35.19 9.03 -30.51
N PHE A 813 -36.02 8.52 -29.61
CA PHE A 813 -36.86 7.34 -29.85
C PHE A 813 -38.26 7.85 -30.24
N GLU A 814 -38.69 7.59 -31.48
CA GLU A 814 -40.10 7.69 -31.86
C GLU A 814 -40.65 6.25 -31.89
N SER A 815 -41.66 5.97 -31.06
CA SER A 815 -42.26 4.63 -30.86
C SER A 815 -42.92 4.01 -32.10
N SER A 816 -42.87 4.67 -33.26
CA SER A 816 -43.68 4.31 -34.43
C SER A 816 -42.97 3.50 -35.53
N ASP A 817 -41.69 3.14 -35.39
CA ASP A 817 -40.89 2.62 -36.52
C ASP A 817 -40.22 1.23 -36.33
N TYR A 818 -40.43 0.52 -35.21
CA TYR A 818 -39.75 -0.75 -34.96
C TYR A 818 -40.73 -1.93 -34.81
N TRP A 819 -40.65 -2.85 -35.76
CA TRP A 819 -41.32 -4.16 -35.75
C TRP A 819 -40.23 -5.21 -35.95
N PHE A 820 -39.95 -6.03 -34.93
CA PHE A 820 -39.06 -7.19 -35.05
C PHE A 820 -39.77 -8.26 -35.88
N SER A 821 -39.72 -8.13 -37.22
CA SER A 821 -40.55 -8.98 -38.08
C SER A 821 -40.00 -10.40 -38.32
N THR A 822 -38.84 -10.81 -37.75
CA THR A 822 -38.18 -12.09 -38.13
C THR A 822 -37.11 -12.68 -37.17
N VAL A 823 -37.13 -12.52 -35.84
CA VAL A 823 -36.10 -13.16 -34.97
C VAL A 823 -36.76 -14.01 -33.88
N GLU A 824 -36.21 -15.20 -33.61
CA GLU A 824 -36.63 -16.11 -32.52
C GLU A 824 -36.35 -15.37 -31.20
N GLY A 825 -37.38 -15.13 -30.39
CA GLY A 825 -37.25 -14.40 -29.13
C GLY A 825 -36.57 -15.24 -28.05
N GLY A 826 -36.22 -14.58 -26.96
CA GLY A 826 -35.53 -15.13 -25.79
C GLY A 826 -36.41 -16.04 -24.93
N ALA A 827 -35.82 -16.95 -24.17
CA ALA A 827 -36.51 -17.61 -23.06
C ALA A 827 -36.27 -16.82 -21.77
N ASP A 828 -37.23 -15.97 -21.40
CA ASP A 828 -37.06 -14.92 -20.42
C ASP A 828 -37.58 -15.29 -19.03
N TYR A 829 -37.04 -14.61 -18.01
CA TYR A 829 -37.53 -14.66 -16.64
C TYR A 829 -37.97 -13.25 -16.21
N LEU A 830 -39.27 -13.08 -15.97
CA LEU A 830 -39.88 -11.83 -15.54
C LEU A 830 -40.50 -12.01 -14.15
N GLU A 831 -40.20 -11.11 -13.23
CA GLU A 831 -40.78 -11.08 -11.87
C GLU A 831 -41.26 -9.65 -11.55
N GLY A 832 -42.56 -9.46 -11.34
CA GLY A 832 -43.19 -8.17 -11.04
C GLY A 832 -42.83 -7.70 -9.64
N GLY A 833 -43.21 -8.47 -8.62
CA GLY A 833 -42.90 -8.19 -7.23
C GLY A 833 -44.10 -7.61 -6.48
N ASP A 834 -43.92 -6.51 -5.75
CA ASP A 834 -44.99 -5.85 -5.02
C ASP A 834 -45.66 -4.82 -5.96
N GLY A 835 -46.85 -5.07 -6.50
CA GLY A 835 -47.33 -4.11 -7.50
C GLY A 835 -48.70 -4.32 -8.09
N ASN A 836 -48.96 -3.76 -9.26
CA ASN A 836 -50.06 -4.22 -10.13
C ASN A 836 -49.41 -4.20 -11.51
N ASP A 837 -48.67 -5.25 -11.79
CA ASP A 837 -47.60 -5.26 -12.76
C ASP A 837 -48.11 -5.80 -14.10
N MET A 838 -47.40 -5.45 -15.17
CA MET A 838 -47.67 -5.96 -16.50
C MET A 838 -46.42 -6.63 -17.04
N LEU A 839 -46.48 -7.94 -17.22
CA LEU A 839 -45.38 -8.76 -17.69
C LEU A 839 -45.73 -9.34 -19.06
N ARG A 840 -44.80 -9.23 -20.00
CA ARG A 840 -44.91 -9.84 -21.33
C ARG A 840 -43.63 -10.59 -21.68
N GLY A 841 -43.70 -11.92 -21.79
CA GLY A 841 -42.59 -12.75 -22.25
C GLY A 841 -42.30 -12.54 -23.74
N ASP A 842 -43.38 -12.37 -24.51
CA ASP A 842 -43.43 -12.16 -25.94
C ASP A 842 -43.13 -13.38 -26.81
N GLY A 843 -41.92 -13.92 -26.87
CA GLY A 843 -41.62 -14.94 -27.86
C GLY A 843 -40.56 -15.95 -27.46
N GLY A 844 -40.83 -16.83 -26.52
CA GLY A 844 -39.94 -17.93 -26.18
C GLY A 844 -40.61 -18.83 -25.18
N ASN A 845 -39.81 -19.52 -24.37
CA ASN A 845 -40.34 -20.34 -23.28
C ASN A 845 -40.09 -19.58 -21.98
N ASP A 846 -41.07 -18.79 -21.57
CA ASP A 846 -40.88 -17.75 -20.58
C ASP A 846 -41.37 -18.17 -19.19
N VAL A 847 -40.83 -17.52 -18.18
CA VAL A 847 -41.28 -17.64 -16.79
C VAL A 847 -41.70 -16.27 -16.30
N LEU A 848 -42.99 -16.09 -16.05
CA LEU A 848 -43.59 -14.84 -15.58
C LEU A 848 -44.17 -15.05 -14.18
N LEU A 849 -43.73 -14.24 -13.24
CA LEU A 849 -44.20 -14.24 -11.86
C LEU A 849 -44.77 -12.86 -11.52
N GLY A 850 -46.07 -12.76 -11.24
CA GLY A 850 -46.76 -11.51 -10.89
C GLY A 850 -46.31 -11.01 -9.52
N GLY A 851 -46.69 -11.74 -8.47
CA GLY A 851 -46.29 -11.44 -7.10
C GLY A 851 -47.49 -11.03 -6.25
N ASP A 852 -47.43 -9.84 -5.66
CA ASP A 852 -48.48 -9.30 -4.78
C ASP A 852 -49.37 -8.29 -5.56
N GLN A 853 -50.67 -8.36 -5.30
CA GLN A 853 -51.79 -7.60 -5.89
C GLN A 853 -52.14 -8.03 -7.33
N ASN A 854 -52.82 -7.17 -8.12
CA ASN A 854 -53.49 -7.61 -9.34
C ASN A 854 -52.59 -7.38 -10.55
N ASP A 855 -52.14 -8.46 -11.16
CA ASP A 855 -51.15 -8.44 -12.24
C ASP A 855 -51.75 -8.88 -13.58
N GLU A 856 -51.11 -8.46 -14.67
CA GLU A 856 -51.42 -8.85 -16.04
C GLU A 856 -50.20 -9.55 -16.65
N LEU A 857 -50.29 -10.87 -16.82
CA LEU A 857 -49.24 -11.72 -17.36
C LEU A 857 -49.65 -12.24 -18.73
N ILE A 858 -48.79 -12.02 -19.73
CA ILE A 858 -48.96 -12.49 -21.10
C ILE A 858 -47.69 -13.27 -21.47
N GLY A 859 -47.81 -14.56 -21.71
CA GLY A 859 -46.72 -15.38 -22.26
C GLY A 859 -46.39 -14.90 -23.66
N ASP A 860 -47.17 -15.33 -24.66
CA ASP A 860 -47.03 -14.90 -26.05
C ASP A 860 -48.09 -13.85 -26.48
N ASP A 861 -47.65 -12.72 -27.07
CA ASP A 861 -48.58 -11.73 -27.65
C ASP A 861 -49.12 -12.17 -29.03
N GLY A 862 -50.37 -11.83 -29.35
CA GLY A 862 -50.98 -12.10 -30.66
C GLY A 862 -50.32 -11.34 -31.83
N ASP A 863 -49.44 -10.38 -31.52
CA ASP A 863 -48.65 -9.61 -32.48
C ASP A 863 -47.28 -10.27 -32.82
N VAL A 864 -46.82 -11.27 -32.06
CA VAL A 864 -45.64 -12.07 -32.41
C VAL A 864 -45.97 -13.10 -33.50
N GLY A 865 -45.10 -13.24 -34.49
CA GLY A 865 -45.33 -14.13 -35.63
C GLY A 865 -45.34 -15.61 -35.22
N GLN A 866 -46.22 -16.41 -35.83
CA GLN A 866 -46.51 -17.87 -35.71
C GLN A 866 -45.36 -18.90 -35.52
N VAL A 867 -44.09 -18.49 -35.48
CA VAL A 867 -42.90 -19.36 -35.33
C VAL A 867 -42.10 -19.04 -34.06
N GLN A 868 -42.63 -18.16 -33.20
CA GLN A 868 -41.97 -17.67 -31.97
C GLN A 868 -42.76 -18.03 -30.70
N GLN A 869 -43.85 -18.81 -30.83
CA GLN A 869 -44.63 -19.30 -29.68
C GLN A 869 -43.85 -20.35 -28.90
N GLY A 870 -43.90 -20.29 -27.58
CA GLY A 870 -43.25 -21.28 -26.71
C GLY A 870 -44.13 -21.78 -25.59
N ASP A 871 -43.56 -22.68 -24.78
CA ASP A 871 -44.29 -23.28 -23.65
C ASP A 871 -43.95 -22.47 -22.39
N ASP A 872 -44.92 -21.72 -21.89
CA ASP A 872 -44.71 -20.70 -20.84
C ASP A 872 -45.15 -21.16 -19.44
N LEU A 873 -44.57 -20.55 -18.42
CA LEU A 873 -44.99 -20.66 -17.02
C LEU A 873 -45.40 -19.30 -16.48
N LEU A 874 -46.69 -19.13 -16.18
CA LEU A 874 -47.25 -17.93 -15.59
C LEU A 874 -47.76 -18.25 -14.18
N ASP A 875 -47.33 -17.46 -13.19
CA ASP A 875 -47.79 -17.54 -11.79
C ASP A 875 -48.22 -16.14 -11.34
N GLY A 876 -49.53 -15.96 -11.08
CA GLY A 876 -50.13 -14.69 -10.68
C GLY A 876 -49.71 -14.29 -9.27
N GLY A 877 -49.92 -15.20 -8.31
CA GLY A 877 -49.55 -14.99 -6.91
C GLY A 877 -50.74 -14.59 -6.04
N ASP A 878 -50.62 -13.50 -5.28
CA ASP A 878 -51.69 -13.00 -4.40
C ASP A 878 -52.44 -11.85 -5.12
N GLY A 879 -53.61 -12.04 -5.71
CA GLY A 879 -54.20 -11.02 -6.58
C GLY A 879 -55.56 -11.37 -7.18
N ASP A 880 -56.25 -10.39 -7.78
CA ASP A 880 -57.26 -10.69 -8.82
C ASP A 880 -56.55 -10.58 -10.18
N ASP A 881 -55.90 -11.65 -10.64
CA ASP A 881 -54.94 -11.63 -11.74
C ASP A 881 -55.55 -11.94 -13.11
N LEU A 882 -54.86 -11.51 -14.16
CA LEU A 882 -55.16 -11.87 -15.54
C LEU A 882 -53.95 -12.56 -16.18
N LEU A 883 -54.07 -13.87 -16.40
CA LEU A 883 -53.05 -14.69 -17.01
C LEU A 883 -53.49 -15.14 -18.40
N PHE A 884 -52.59 -14.97 -19.36
CA PHE A 884 -52.82 -15.30 -20.75
C PHE A 884 -51.61 -16.05 -21.31
N GLY A 885 -51.74 -17.36 -21.54
CA GLY A 885 -50.65 -18.23 -22.01
C GLY A 885 -50.22 -17.86 -23.42
N GLY A 886 -51.11 -18.03 -24.38
CA GLY A 886 -50.89 -17.58 -25.74
C GLY A 886 -51.07 -18.67 -26.77
N GLY A 887 -49.97 -19.29 -27.19
CA GLY A 887 -50.03 -20.53 -27.95
C GLY A 887 -48.75 -21.31 -27.68
N GLY A 888 -48.83 -22.63 -27.61
CA GLY A 888 -47.81 -23.40 -26.91
C GLY A 888 -48.48 -24.25 -25.84
N ALA A 889 -47.72 -25.07 -25.10
CA ALA A 889 -48.29 -25.86 -24.00
C ALA A 889 -47.94 -25.20 -22.66
N ASP A 890 -48.88 -24.43 -22.13
CA ASP A 890 -48.60 -23.49 -21.05
C ASP A 890 -48.99 -24.01 -19.67
N ILE A 891 -48.38 -23.44 -18.63
CA ILE A 891 -48.75 -23.65 -17.23
C ILE A 891 -49.13 -22.32 -16.63
N LEU A 892 -50.40 -22.16 -16.27
CA LEU A 892 -50.95 -20.96 -15.64
C LEU A 892 -51.40 -21.28 -14.22
N ILE A 893 -50.93 -20.50 -13.27
CA ILE A 893 -51.26 -20.62 -11.84
C ILE A 893 -51.82 -19.26 -11.40
N GLY A 894 -53.09 -19.20 -10.99
CA GLY A 894 -53.72 -17.98 -10.50
C GLY A 894 -53.17 -17.60 -9.13
N GLY A 895 -53.47 -18.43 -8.13
CA GLY A 895 -52.94 -18.27 -6.78
C GLY A 895 -54.05 -17.97 -5.78
N GLU A 896 -53.96 -16.87 -5.05
CA GLU A 896 -55.00 -16.44 -4.11
C GLU A 896 -55.70 -15.18 -4.63
N GLY A 897 -57.03 -15.21 -4.77
CA GLY A 897 -57.85 -14.06 -5.12
C GLY A 897 -58.78 -14.42 -6.25
N ARG A 898 -59.12 -13.53 -7.19
CA ARG A 898 -60.13 -13.85 -8.21
C ARG A 898 -59.57 -13.68 -9.61
N ASP A 899 -59.16 -14.80 -10.16
CA ASP A 899 -58.27 -14.84 -11.30
C ASP A 899 -59.00 -15.17 -12.61
N GLN A 900 -58.39 -14.74 -13.71
CA GLN A 900 -58.79 -15.09 -15.06
C GLN A 900 -57.60 -15.73 -15.77
N LEU A 901 -57.69 -17.03 -16.00
CA LEU A 901 -56.68 -17.81 -16.69
C LEU A 901 -57.21 -18.22 -18.06
N ILE A 902 -56.46 -17.89 -19.10
CA ILE A 902 -56.78 -18.25 -20.47
C ILE A 902 -55.54 -18.91 -21.07
N GLY A 903 -55.61 -20.21 -21.36
CA GLY A 903 -54.52 -20.92 -22.03
C GLY A 903 -54.34 -20.36 -23.44
N ASP A 904 -55.35 -20.54 -24.28
CA ASP A 904 -55.29 -20.15 -25.69
C ASP A 904 -56.24 -19.03 -26.13
N TYR A 905 -55.89 -18.36 -27.24
CA TYR A 905 -56.78 -17.40 -27.91
C TYR A 905 -58.05 -18.08 -28.49
N VAL A 906 -59.16 -18.01 -27.75
CA VAL A 906 -60.51 -18.49 -28.14
C VAL A 906 -61.06 -18.02 -29.49
N ASN A 907 -60.46 -17.01 -30.14
CA ASN A 907 -60.83 -16.52 -31.48
C ASN A 907 -59.66 -16.01 -32.34
N GLY A 908 -58.42 -16.41 -32.00
CA GLY A 908 -57.20 -15.92 -32.65
C GLY A 908 -56.95 -16.52 -34.04
N PRO A 909 -56.27 -15.82 -34.97
CA PRO A 909 -55.86 -16.39 -36.23
C PRO A 909 -54.65 -17.31 -36.04
N ARG A 910 -54.90 -18.62 -35.85
CA ARG A 910 -53.91 -19.72 -36.03
C ARG A 910 -52.73 -19.77 -35.04
N LEU A 911 -52.95 -19.68 -33.74
CA LEU A 911 -51.88 -20.08 -32.81
C LEU A 911 -51.84 -21.61 -32.75
N ASP A 912 -50.72 -22.21 -32.34
CA ASP A 912 -50.63 -23.68 -32.20
C ASP A 912 -51.36 -24.08 -30.92
N ASP A 913 -52.65 -24.46 -31.06
CA ASP A 913 -53.52 -24.87 -29.96
C ASP A 913 -52.80 -25.91 -29.05
N GLY A 914 -52.65 -25.55 -27.78
CA GLY A 914 -51.72 -26.11 -26.78
C GLY A 914 -52.13 -27.41 -26.10
N GLN A 915 -51.44 -27.77 -25.01
CA GLN A 915 -51.99 -28.67 -23.99
C GLN A 915 -51.72 -28.02 -22.65
N ASP A 916 -52.69 -27.26 -22.17
CA ASP A 916 -52.45 -26.32 -21.10
C ASP A 916 -52.79 -26.90 -19.73
N ILE A 917 -52.11 -26.40 -18.71
CA ILE A 917 -52.39 -26.70 -17.30
C ILE A 917 -52.76 -25.40 -16.61
N LEU A 918 -54.03 -25.26 -16.24
CA LEU A 918 -54.55 -24.10 -15.52
C LEU A 918 -54.94 -24.50 -14.10
N ASP A 919 -54.42 -23.79 -13.10
CA ASP A 919 -54.75 -23.95 -11.68
C ASP A 919 -55.21 -22.61 -11.11
N GLY A 920 -56.49 -22.47 -10.78
CA GLY A 920 -57.07 -21.23 -10.24
C GLY A 920 -56.54 -20.93 -8.84
N GLY A 921 -56.43 -21.96 -8.00
CA GLY A 921 -55.92 -21.80 -6.64
C GLY A 921 -57.05 -21.57 -5.64
N GLY A 922 -57.13 -20.41 -5.01
CA GLY A 922 -58.20 -20.05 -4.08
C GLY A 922 -58.90 -18.78 -4.53
N GLY A 923 -60.19 -18.85 -4.84
CA GLY A 923 -60.83 -17.77 -5.56
C GLY A 923 -62.22 -18.05 -6.09
N ASP A 924 -62.84 -17.06 -6.73
CA ASP A 924 -64.03 -17.34 -7.56
C ASP A 924 -63.59 -17.21 -9.03
N ASP A 925 -62.82 -18.18 -9.52
CA ASP A 925 -61.95 -18.05 -10.69
C ASP A 925 -62.66 -18.34 -12.02
N LEU A 926 -62.07 -17.83 -13.12
CA LEU A 926 -62.47 -18.17 -14.50
C LEU A 926 -61.30 -18.80 -15.24
N LEU A 927 -61.42 -20.07 -15.58
CA LEU A 927 -60.42 -20.83 -16.32
C LEU A 927 -60.98 -21.20 -17.70
N ILE A 928 -60.22 -20.88 -18.75
CA ILE A 928 -60.56 -21.20 -20.15
C ILE A 928 -59.34 -21.89 -20.78
N GLY A 929 -59.44 -23.19 -21.08
CA GLY A 929 -58.37 -23.95 -21.75
C GLY A 929 -58.18 -23.45 -23.16
N GLY A 930 -59.23 -23.57 -23.98
CA GLY A 930 -59.27 -23.01 -25.33
C GLY A 930 -59.22 -24.10 -26.38
N GLY A 931 -58.06 -24.36 -26.98
CA GLY A 931 -57.89 -25.48 -27.90
C GLY A 931 -56.75 -26.36 -27.42
N GLY A 932 -56.92 -27.68 -27.40
CA GLY A 932 -55.89 -28.52 -26.80
C GLY A 932 -56.49 -29.70 -26.07
N ASP A 933 -55.65 -30.57 -25.51
CA ASP A 933 -56.13 -31.53 -24.51
C ASP A 933 -55.72 -30.99 -23.14
N ASP A 934 -56.60 -30.21 -22.50
CA ASP A 934 -56.22 -29.35 -21.38
C ASP A 934 -56.54 -29.96 -20.00
N ILE A 935 -55.85 -29.45 -18.97
CA ILE A 935 -56.09 -29.80 -17.56
C ILE A 935 -56.41 -28.52 -16.79
N LEU A 936 -57.65 -28.40 -16.33
CA LEU A 936 -58.11 -27.25 -15.55
C LEU A 936 -58.45 -27.69 -14.12
N ASN A 937 -57.98 -26.95 -13.13
CA ASN A 937 -58.28 -27.13 -11.72
C ASN A 937 -58.78 -25.80 -11.12
N GLY A 938 -60.04 -25.73 -10.70
CA GLY A 938 -60.61 -24.53 -10.06
C GLY A 938 -59.96 -24.25 -8.72
N GLY A 939 -59.86 -25.29 -7.89
CA GLY A 939 -59.17 -25.22 -6.60
C GLY A 939 -60.16 -25.01 -5.46
N GLY A 940 -60.24 -23.82 -4.88
CA GLY A 940 -61.15 -23.52 -3.77
C GLY A 940 -62.01 -22.30 -4.03
N ASP A 941 -63.20 -22.27 -3.42
CA ASP A 941 -64.27 -21.27 -3.64
C ASP A 941 -65.05 -21.53 -4.95
N ASN A 942 -65.75 -20.58 -5.59
CA ASN A 942 -66.74 -20.92 -6.63
C ASN A 942 -66.26 -20.58 -8.05
N ASP A 943 -65.86 -21.61 -8.79
CA ASP A 943 -65.13 -21.43 -10.05
C ASP A 943 -65.99 -21.66 -11.29
N GLU A 944 -65.55 -21.11 -12.42
CA GLU A 944 -66.08 -21.37 -13.75
C GLU A 944 -64.97 -21.87 -14.69
N LEU A 945 -65.07 -23.13 -15.12
CA LEU A 945 -64.09 -23.80 -15.97
C LEU A 945 -64.70 -24.13 -17.34
N GLN A 946 -64.00 -23.78 -18.41
CA GLN A 946 -64.36 -24.09 -19.80
C GLN A 946 -63.19 -24.81 -20.48
N GLY A 947 -63.37 -26.08 -20.83
CA GLY A 947 -62.36 -26.89 -21.54
C GLY A 947 -62.11 -26.34 -22.94
N GLY A 948 -63.15 -26.37 -23.78
CA GLY A 948 -63.10 -25.78 -25.11
C GLY A 948 -63.07 -26.85 -26.18
N LYS A 949 -62.04 -26.88 -27.03
CA LYS A 949 -61.87 -27.94 -28.02
C LYS A 949 -60.79 -28.92 -27.60
N GLY A 950 -61.13 -30.20 -27.49
CA GLY A 950 -60.20 -31.31 -27.38
C GLY A 950 -60.53 -32.21 -26.20
N PHE A 951 -59.62 -33.09 -25.78
CA PHE A 951 -59.94 -34.08 -24.75
C PHE A 951 -59.59 -33.57 -23.35
N ASP A 952 -60.49 -32.80 -22.76
CA ASP A 952 -60.19 -32.01 -21.57
C ASP A 952 -60.42 -32.77 -20.27
N THR A 953 -59.72 -32.34 -19.22
CA THR A 953 -59.91 -32.81 -17.86
C THR A 953 -60.08 -31.65 -16.89
N LEU A 954 -61.28 -31.47 -16.36
CA LEU A 954 -61.67 -30.38 -15.47
C LEU A 954 -61.92 -30.91 -14.04
N TYR A 955 -61.34 -30.24 -13.04
CA TYR A 955 -61.57 -30.47 -11.62
C TYR A 955 -62.12 -29.19 -10.98
N GLY A 956 -63.30 -29.25 -10.36
CA GLY A 956 -63.91 -28.11 -9.67
C GLY A 956 -63.18 -27.79 -8.37
N GLY A 957 -62.88 -28.81 -7.57
CA GLY A 957 -62.21 -28.65 -6.30
C GLY A 957 -63.20 -28.49 -5.14
N SER A 958 -63.03 -27.49 -4.28
CA SER A 958 -63.96 -27.25 -3.17
C SER A 958 -64.77 -25.99 -3.40
N GLY A 959 -66.09 -26.06 -3.55
CA GLY A 959 -66.77 -24.93 -4.16
C GLY A 959 -68.25 -25.08 -4.43
N ASN A 960 -68.77 -24.28 -5.35
CA ASN A 960 -70.01 -24.60 -6.06
C ASN A 960 -69.77 -24.21 -7.52
N ASP A 961 -69.19 -25.13 -8.24
CA ASP A 961 -68.43 -24.82 -9.44
C ASP A 961 -69.27 -25.01 -10.70
N ARG A 962 -68.84 -24.40 -11.81
CA ARG A 962 -69.42 -24.59 -13.13
C ARG A 962 -68.38 -25.11 -14.09
N LEU A 963 -68.54 -26.35 -14.53
CA LEU A 963 -67.62 -27.00 -15.45
C LEU A 963 -68.32 -27.25 -16.78
N TYR A 964 -67.70 -26.82 -17.87
CA TYR A 964 -68.16 -27.03 -19.24
C TYR A 964 -67.06 -27.74 -20.05
N GLY A 965 -67.33 -28.97 -20.51
CA GLY A 965 -66.39 -29.72 -21.37
C GLY A 965 -66.30 -29.11 -22.77
N GLU A 966 -67.47 -28.85 -23.36
CA GLU A 966 -67.65 -28.28 -24.70
C GLU A 966 -67.51 -29.28 -25.87
N GLU A 967 -66.46 -29.22 -26.70
CA GLU A 967 -66.30 -30.11 -27.86
C GLU A 967 -65.38 -31.30 -27.50
N GLU A 968 -65.67 -32.51 -28.01
CA GLU A 968 -64.88 -33.75 -27.82
C GLU A 968 -65.14 -34.54 -26.51
N ASP A 969 -64.38 -35.62 -26.24
CA ASP A 969 -64.74 -36.58 -25.16
C ASP A 969 -64.07 -36.19 -23.82
N ASP A 970 -64.80 -35.55 -22.92
CA ASP A 970 -64.20 -34.89 -21.73
C ASP A 970 -64.31 -35.65 -20.42
N ARG A 971 -63.55 -35.20 -19.41
CA ARG A 971 -63.67 -35.65 -18.01
C ARG A 971 -63.88 -34.47 -17.07
N LEU A 972 -65.03 -34.43 -16.41
CA LEU A 972 -65.39 -33.38 -15.46
C LEU A 972 -65.60 -33.99 -14.07
N PHE A 973 -64.91 -33.44 -13.07
CA PHE A 973 -65.01 -33.82 -11.66
C PHE A 973 -65.42 -32.60 -10.83
N GLY A 974 -66.58 -32.64 -10.16
CA GLY A 974 -67.07 -31.57 -9.30
C GLY A 974 -66.36 -31.49 -7.95
N ASP A 975 -65.88 -32.64 -7.45
CA ASP A 975 -65.25 -32.75 -6.13
C ASP A 975 -66.17 -32.31 -4.95
N GLU A 976 -65.78 -31.42 -4.04
CA GLU A 976 -66.59 -31.05 -2.86
C GLU A 976 -67.43 -29.79 -3.12
N GLY A 977 -68.74 -29.89 -3.36
CA GLY A 977 -69.55 -28.70 -3.62
C GLY A 977 -70.99 -28.98 -4.04
N ASP A 978 -71.83 -27.96 -4.23
CA ASP A 978 -73.07 -28.13 -5.00
C ASP A 978 -72.82 -27.69 -6.47
N ASP A 979 -72.35 -28.60 -7.32
CA ASP A 979 -71.70 -28.24 -8.59
C ASP A 979 -72.62 -28.34 -9.82
N GLY A 980 -72.25 -27.65 -10.90
CA GLY A 980 -72.90 -27.70 -12.20
C GLY A 980 -71.94 -28.15 -13.30
N LEU A 981 -72.12 -29.38 -13.81
CA LEU A 981 -71.28 -29.96 -14.86
C LEU A 981 -72.10 -30.13 -16.15
N ASP A 982 -71.57 -29.64 -17.28
CA ASP A 982 -72.11 -29.85 -18.63
C ASP A 982 -71.04 -30.44 -19.55
N GLY A 983 -71.27 -31.66 -20.04
CA GLY A 983 -70.32 -32.38 -20.90
C GLY A 983 -70.23 -31.84 -22.32
N GLY A 984 -71.30 -31.21 -22.86
CA GLY A 984 -71.26 -30.68 -24.22
C GLY A 984 -71.44 -31.74 -25.33
N GLU A 985 -70.59 -31.72 -26.36
CA GLU A 985 -70.60 -32.63 -27.51
C GLU A 985 -69.50 -33.70 -27.38
N GLY A 986 -69.83 -34.91 -26.93
CA GLY A 986 -68.79 -35.89 -26.65
C GLY A 986 -69.31 -37.19 -26.06
N ASN A 987 -68.42 -38.14 -25.80
CA ASN A 987 -68.70 -39.26 -24.91
C ASN A 987 -68.04 -38.98 -23.56
N ASP A 988 -68.75 -38.26 -22.70
CA ASP A 988 -68.11 -37.60 -21.56
C ASP A 988 -68.18 -38.43 -20.28
N VAL A 989 -67.29 -38.16 -19.34
CA VAL A 989 -67.30 -38.72 -17.99
C VAL A 989 -67.48 -37.60 -16.98
N LEU A 990 -68.65 -37.54 -16.34
CA LEU A 990 -68.99 -36.53 -15.34
C LEU A 990 -69.16 -37.17 -13.96
N ALA A 991 -68.40 -36.70 -12.97
CA ALA A 991 -68.53 -37.09 -11.57
C ALA A 991 -68.82 -35.86 -10.70
N GLY A 992 -69.96 -35.82 -10.00
CA GLY A 992 -70.29 -34.73 -9.06
C GLY A 992 -69.62 -34.88 -7.69
N ASP A 993 -69.21 -36.09 -7.34
CA ASP A 993 -68.55 -36.44 -6.09
C ASP A 993 -69.27 -36.02 -4.79
N GLY A 994 -69.15 -34.78 -4.30
CA GLY A 994 -69.43 -34.43 -2.91
C GLY A 994 -70.38 -33.27 -2.68
N GLY A 995 -71.64 -33.31 -3.13
CA GLY A 995 -72.71 -32.43 -2.63
C GLY A 995 -74.00 -32.57 -3.44
N ASN A 996 -74.75 -31.50 -3.69
CA ASN A 996 -76.02 -31.59 -4.43
C ASN A 996 -75.86 -31.10 -5.88
N ASP A 997 -75.41 -32.01 -6.74
CA ASP A 997 -74.87 -31.62 -8.05
C ASP A 997 -75.91 -31.65 -9.17
N GLN A 998 -75.62 -30.91 -10.24
CA GLN A 998 -76.35 -30.93 -11.51
C GLN A 998 -75.42 -31.35 -12.63
N LEU A 999 -75.63 -32.56 -13.17
CA LEU A 999 -74.82 -33.13 -14.24
C LEU A 999 -75.66 -33.23 -15.53
N ILE A 1000 -75.20 -32.59 -16.60
CA ILE A 1000 -75.79 -32.62 -17.94
C ILE A 1000 -74.77 -33.29 -18.88
N GLY A 1001 -75.10 -34.47 -19.41
CA GLY A 1001 -74.19 -35.20 -20.31
C GLY A 1001 -74.14 -34.64 -21.74
N GLY A 1002 -75.12 -33.83 -22.15
CA GLY A 1002 -75.10 -33.26 -23.50
C GLY A 1002 -75.36 -34.29 -24.61
N ALA A 1003 -74.50 -34.32 -25.62
CA ALA A 1003 -74.68 -35.08 -26.86
C ALA A 1003 -73.61 -36.15 -27.06
N GLY A 1004 -73.91 -37.39 -26.69
CA GLY A 1004 -73.14 -38.58 -27.09
C GLY A 1004 -73.37 -39.72 -26.12
N PHE A 1005 -72.37 -40.56 -25.84
CA PHE A 1005 -72.52 -41.67 -24.89
C PHE A 1005 -71.81 -41.40 -23.56
N ASP A 1006 -72.55 -40.83 -22.62
CA ASP A 1006 -71.97 -40.25 -21.41
C ASP A 1006 -72.05 -41.17 -20.19
N GLU A 1007 -71.08 -41.05 -19.28
CA GLU A 1007 -71.04 -41.69 -17.96
C GLU A 1007 -71.22 -40.63 -16.87
N LEU A 1008 -72.37 -40.62 -16.18
CA LEU A 1008 -72.68 -39.67 -15.11
C LEU A 1008 -72.70 -40.38 -13.74
N LEU A 1009 -71.90 -39.89 -12.80
CA LEU A 1009 -71.82 -40.34 -11.41
C LEU A 1009 -72.12 -39.19 -10.44
N GLY A 1010 -73.26 -39.22 -9.77
CA GLY A 1010 -73.66 -38.12 -8.86
C GLY A 1010 -72.94 -38.08 -7.50
N GLY A 1011 -72.37 -39.18 -7.01
CA GLY A 1011 -71.65 -39.17 -5.74
C GLY A 1011 -72.51 -39.13 -4.46
N ASP A 1012 -72.04 -38.41 -3.45
CA ASP A 1012 -72.60 -38.23 -2.10
C ASP A 1012 -73.47 -36.97 -2.01
N GLY A 1013 -74.78 -37.09 -2.19
CA GLY A 1013 -75.72 -36.01 -1.87
C GLY A 1013 -77.07 -36.17 -2.55
N ALA A 1014 -77.68 -35.07 -2.99
CA ALA A 1014 -78.98 -35.09 -3.66
C ALA A 1014 -78.92 -34.50 -5.08
N ASP A 1015 -78.47 -35.35 -5.99
CA ASP A 1015 -78.00 -34.94 -7.31
C ASP A 1015 -79.09 -35.03 -8.40
N ILE A 1016 -78.93 -34.23 -9.45
CA ILE A 1016 -79.77 -34.18 -10.64
C ILE A 1016 -78.92 -34.54 -11.86
N LEU A 1017 -79.17 -35.73 -12.42
CA LEU A 1017 -78.46 -36.24 -13.60
C LEU A 1017 -79.38 -36.22 -14.83
N SER A 1018 -78.89 -35.64 -15.93
CA SER A 1018 -79.56 -35.58 -17.24
C SER A 1018 -78.59 -35.96 -18.36
N GLY A 1019 -78.65 -37.20 -18.85
CA GLY A 1019 -77.79 -37.67 -19.96
C GLY A 1019 -78.16 -37.12 -21.35
N GLY A 1020 -78.80 -35.94 -21.43
CA GLY A 1020 -79.04 -35.21 -22.68
C GLY A 1020 -79.71 -35.98 -23.84
N ASP A 1021 -79.16 -35.80 -25.05
CA ASP A 1021 -79.67 -36.32 -26.33
C ASP A 1021 -79.13 -37.74 -26.69
N GLY A 1022 -78.30 -38.30 -25.81
CA GLY A 1022 -77.53 -39.56 -25.93
C GLY A 1022 -78.23 -40.88 -25.61
#